data_AF-A0A0F9P6D6-F1
#
_entry.id   AF-A0A0F9P6D6-F1
#
_cell.length_a   1.000
_cell.length_b   1.000
_cell.length_c   1.000
_cell.angle_alpha   90.00
_cell.angle_beta   90.00
_cell.angle_gamma   90.00
#
_symmetry.space_group_name_H-M   'P 1'
#
loop_
_entity.id
_entity.type
_entity.pdbx_description
1 polymer ?
#
loop_
_entity_poly.entity_id
_entity_poly.type
_entity_poly.pdbx_seq_one_letter_code
_entity_poly.pdbx_strand_id
1 'polypeptide(L)'
;MRFQRSLTWPSPRECDRLNNIIFETYLNPFGIAAYNPNEKVTDFVGRRDELRIMREQIQTVVNHQISRSLRLEGPAGVGKSTLFNFLKESIEEERLSTDPQTDYILRECDILSTYFQIPDKISEFSDIWKPMLEGLRPGFEAEVGIDISLPEYIAFQFVYSFFLNDRENLSKIIWSEDNLPRRLDQVELRDIVEPLFSKGRFAVQQIQEYYNMKKRELREHYKIEVRGKLHELKRMDNKNILDLFRVFDEDDPQDFLSLILECNKDLFPTNDELIEYFNDLMRYYTCITGKQPILLIGIDEAVKADPQNRESYYTKLANLFVKLRNTLNNILFVFISTTDDWAQFEDFLNRYSDLQSQLGEYIYKMVLRQLTVEEMMQVFENRVNRFWENYPSDRALVVRYYPFTDNLFEYAYRFNLRDLRESIHFLKEMWIQFKTARFIPKLDTIFECMREVRKFSNQPFNPGTLKRFEWDIIRKAFTDTSRFRNNAERSSSVEKGLEYAWRCLLTESPPTITKVQNNCTITTSKGNRRPDIFLEIHGNLGAEYRRNLEFQVKVYADNSSISLRKIESSLELFEENYTDLLYFIITGKGLKSNAESKVRELESKYPNRIRRPVLNEDQKNRLYLLALYQEIADTILGNNPQEDILIAKVLLKFIIGQPIESFLLEVKRLPYRRVELDQAPTPTPTPTPTPTPTPTPTPTPTPTPTPTPIPTPTPIPTPTPTPTPTPTPNWLETYSEFNTFKNEVSALCLYLKTRESGTYRFKFTITTVEKNVIIPNAALSKSLFREVVHYMHNNNYLEKIKTSFKLTQTGENFYNAVKSENYRC
;
A
#
# COMPACT_ATOMS: atom_id res chain seq x y z
N MET A 1 -35.39 14.66 -2.90
CA MET A 1 -34.42 13.82 -2.17
C MET A 1 -35.06 12.57 -1.53
N ARG A 2 -35.69 11.68 -2.33
CA ARG A 2 -36.22 10.37 -1.85
C ARG A 2 -36.09 9.21 -2.87
N PHE A 3 -35.26 9.36 -3.92
CA PHE A 3 -35.20 8.40 -5.05
C PHE A 3 -33.79 7.92 -5.43
N GLN A 4 -32.85 7.84 -4.47
CA GLN A 4 -31.48 7.32 -4.71
C GLN A 4 -31.00 6.36 -3.59
N ARG A 5 -31.90 5.52 -3.07
CA ARG A 5 -31.53 4.42 -2.17
C ARG A 5 -32.24 3.14 -2.61
N SER A 6 -31.78 2.48 -3.69
CA SER A 6 -32.19 1.08 -3.92
C SER A 6 -31.41 0.26 -4.96
N LEU A 7 -30.33 0.72 -5.58
CA LEU A 7 -29.55 -0.14 -6.48
C LEU A 7 -28.04 0.09 -6.32
N THR A 8 -27.45 -0.51 -5.29
CA THR A 8 -25.98 -0.61 -5.16
C THR A 8 -25.42 -1.78 -5.97
N TRP A 9 -26.24 -2.79 -6.27
CA TRP A 9 -25.87 -3.96 -7.05
C TRP A 9 -26.54 -3.96 -8.44
N PRO A 10 -25.80 -4.26 -9.52
CA PRO A 10 -26.38 -4.45 -10.84
C PRO A 10 -27.37 -5.62 -10.86
N SER A 11 -28.18 -5.71 -11.92
CA SER A 11 -28.96 -6.93 -12.16
C SER A 11 -28.02 -8.14 -12.37
N PRO A 12 -28.45 -9.38 -12.06
CA PRO A 12 -27.58 -10.57 -12.23
C PRO A 12 -26.96 -10.67 -13.63
N ARG A 13 -27.71 -10.35 -14.68
CA ARG A 13 -27.21 -10.32 -16.07
C ARG A 13 -26.14 -9.26 -16.30
N GLU A 14 -26.26 -8.10 -15.65
CA GLU A 14 -25.24 -7.06 -15.72
C GLU A 14 -24.00 -7.43 -14.91
N CYS A 15 -24.16 -8.08 -13.76
CA CYS A 15 -23.05 -8.63 -12.99
C CYS A 15 -22.24 -9.63 -13.82
N ASP A 16 -22.89 -10.58 -14.50
CA ASP A 16 -22.19 -11.55 -15.35
C ASP A 16 -21.37 -10.85 -16.45
N ARG A 17 -21.98 -9.84 -17.10
CA ARG A 17 -21.31 -9.04 -18.12
C ARG A 17 -20.09 -8.29 -17.56
N LEU A 18 -20.25 -7.59 -16.43
CA LEU A 18 -19.17 -6.82 -15.79
C LEU A 18 -18.07 -7.72 -15.24
N ASN A 19 -18.43 -8.88 -14.70
CA ASN A 19 -17.49 -9.90 -14.23
C ASN A 19 -16.59 -10.39 -15.36
N ASN A 20 -17.15 -10.67 -16.54
CA ASN A 20 -16.35 -11.06 -17.70
C ASN A 20 -15.32 -9.99 -18.06
N ILE A 21 -15.73 -8.71 -18.09
CA ILE A 21 -14.82 -7.57 -18.32
C ILE A 21 -13.70 -7.54 -17.28
N ILE A 22 -14.04 -7.63 -15.99
CA ILE A 22 -13.08 -7.60 -14.87
C ILE A 22 -12.10 -8.77 -14.96
N PHE A 23 -12.58 -9.96 -15.29
CA PHE A 23 -11.76 -11.17 -15.35
C PHE A 23 -10.83 -11.19 -16.57
N GLU A 24 -11.18 -10.48 -17.65
CA GLU A 24 -10.41 -10.43 -18.89
C GLU A 24 -9.49 -9.20 -19.00
N THR A 25 -9.83 -8.08 -18.35
CA THR A 25 -9.02 -6.86 -18.41
C THR A 25 -7.71 -6.96 -17.63
N TYR A 26 -6.64 -6.34 -18.15
CA TYR A 26 -5.36 -6.19 -17.44
C TYR A 26 -5.32 -4.95 -16.53
N LEU A 27 -6.32 -4.07 -16.64
CA LEU A 27 -6.41 -2.83 -15.88
C LEU A 27 -6.95 -3.08 -14.45
N ASN A 28 -6.55 -2.23 -13.52
CA ASN A 28 -7.00 -2.26 -12.13
C ASN A 28 -7.31 -0.82 -11.67
N PRO A 29 -8.51 -0.53 -11.14
CA PRO A 29 -8.91 0.83 -10.74
C PRO A 29 -8.03 1.45 -9.64
N PHE A 30 -7.26 0.63 -8.92
CA PHE A 30 -6.34 1.06 -7.86
C PHE A 30 -4.86 0.89 -8.23
N GLY A 31 -4.55 0.52 -9.49
CA GLY A 31 -3.19 0.39 -9.99
C GLY A 31 -2.60 1.70 -10.51
N ILE A 32 -1.26 1.80 -10.57
CA ILE A 32 -0.54 2.95 -11.15
C ILE A 32 -0.92 3.12 -12.64
N ALA A 33 -1.13 2.02 -13.37
CA ALA A 33 -1.53 2.04 -14.78
C ALA A 33 -2.97 2.54 -15.02
N ALA A 34 -3.78 2.72 -13.97
CA ALA A 34 -5.06 3.43 -14.08
C ALA A 34 -4.89 4.96 -13.98
N TYR A 35 -3.70 5.44 -13.66
CA TYR A 35 -3.34 6.85 -13.77
C TYR A 35 -2.76 7.10 -15.15
N ASN A 36 -3.57 7.69 -16.00
CA ASN A 36 -3.05 8.42 -17.14
C ASN A 36 -2.48 9.74 -16.59
N PRO A 37 -1.17 10.03 -16.74
CA PRO A 37 -0.59 11.30 -16.30
C PRO A 37 -1.18 12.53 -17.00
N ASN A 38 -1.95 12.32 -18.08
CA ASN A 38 -2.70 13.36 -18.79
C ASN A 38 -4.19 13.43 -18.37
N GLU A 39 -4.66 12.59 -17.44
CA GLU A 39 -6.02 12.64 -16.90
C GLU A 39 -6.06 13.35 -15.54
N LYS A 40 -7.09 14.16 -15.33
CA LYS A 40 -7.29 14.95 -14.11
C LYS A 40 -7.26 14.07 -12.86
N VAL A 41 -6.58 14.53 -11.81
CA VAL A 41 -6.70 13.99 -10.45
C VAL A 41 -8.07 14.39 -9.89
N THR A 42 -9.09 13.58 -10.16
CA THR A 42 -10.45 13.80 -9.61
C THR A 42 -10.62 13.22 -8.21
N ASP A 43 -9.63 12.47 -7.71
CA ASP A 43 -9.62 11.82 -6.39
C ASP A 43 -9.56 12.78 -5.21
N PHE A 44 -9.47 14.08 -5.48
CA PHE A 44 -9.22 15.07 -4.46
C PHE A 44 -10.50 15.52 -3.78
N VAL A 45 -10.67 15.10 -2.52
CA VAL A 45 -11.89 15.34 -1.74
C VAL A 45 -11.53 15.86 -0.35
N GLY A 46 -12.29 16.84 0.15
CA GLY A 46 -12.27 17.22 1.57
C GLY A 46 -11.19 18.21 2.01
N ARG A 47 -10.48 18.82 1.06
CA ARG A 47 -9.23 19.57 1.29
C ARG A 47 -9.26 21.01 0.75
N ARG A 48 -10.46 21.62 0.71
CA ARG A 48 -10.68 22.94 0.10
C ARG A 48 -9.93 24.04 0.85
N ASP A 49 -9.87 23.96 2.17
CA ASP A 49 -9.18 24.95 3.00
C ASP A 49 -7.67 24.90 2.80
N GLU A 50 -7.09 23.69 2.73
CA GLU A 50 -5.66 23.52 2.49
C GLU A 50 -5.27 24.05 1.10
N LEU A 51 -6.08 23.81 0.07
CA LEU A 51 -5.85 24.41 -1.25
C LEU A 51 -5.93 25.93 -1.23
N ARG A 52 -6.93 26.50 -0.53
CA ARG A 52 -7.06 27.96 -0.39
C ARG A 52 -5.78 28.54 0.21
N ILE A 53 -5.25 27.92 1.26
CA ILE A 53 -4.00 28.37 1.90
C ILE A 53 -2.81 28.25 0.93
N MET A 54 -2.68 27.15 0.20
CA MET A 54 -1.58 27.01 -0.77
C MET A 54 -1.66 28.09 -1.87
N ARG A 55 -2.87 28.38 -2.38
CA ARG A 55 -3.10 29.47 -3.34
C ARG A 55 -2.73 30.84 -2.77
N GLU A 56 -3.13 31.13 -1.52
CA GLU A 56 -2.74 32.38 -0.84
C GLU A 56 -1.22 32.52 -0.71
N GLN A 57 -0.49 31.43 -0.46
CA GLN A 57 0.98 31.49 -0.42
C GLN A 57 1.60 31.71 -1.80
N ILE A 58 1.08 31.05 -2.85
CA ILE A 58 1.50 31.32 -4.23
C ILE A 58 1.26 32.79 -4.58
N GLN A 59 0.09 33.31 -4.22
CA GLN A 59 -0.27 34.70 -4.45
C GLN A 59 0.69 35.66 -3.74
N THR A 60 1.14 35.28 -2.56
CA THR A 60 2.10 36.07 -1.79
C THR A 60 3.49 36.05 -2.43
N VAL A 61 3.95 34.89 -2.92
CA VAL A 61 5.21 34.75 -3.69
C VAL A 61 5.16 35.61 -4.95
N VAL A 62 4.06 35.55 -5.69
CA VAL A 62 3.78 36.36 -6.87
C VAL A 62 3.84 37.86 -6.54
N ASN A 63 3.10 38.32 -5.53
CA ASN A 63 2.95 39.75 -5.26
C ASN A 63 4.22 40.41 -4.75
N HIS A 64 5.01 39.69 -3.95
CA HIS A 64 6.18 40.24 -3.29
C HIS A 64 7.49 39.86 -3.99
N GLN A 65 7.44 38.94 -4.96
CA GLN A 65 8.62 38.40 -5.66
C GLN A 65 9.67 37.79 -4.72
N ILE A 66 9.24 37.21 -3.61
CA ILE A 66 10.09 36.56 -2.61
C ILE A 66 9.82 35.05 -2.57
N SER A 67 10.82 34.26 -2.18
CA SER A 67 10.58 32.85 -1.90
C SER A 67 9.89 32.65 -0.56
N ARG A 68 9.03 31.65 -0.48
CA ARG A 68 8.36 31.19 0.74
C ARG A 68 8.45 29.68 0.86
N SER A 69 8.19 29.19 2.07
CA SER A 69 8.03 27.76 2.28
C SER A 69 6.76 27.43 3.06
N LEU A 70 6.17 26.30 2.68
CA LEU A 70 5.08 25.64 3.36
C LEU A 70 5.64 24.35 3.94
N ARG A 71 5.41 24.10 5.22
CA ARG A 71 5.53 22.75 5.76
C ARG A 71 4.18 22.06 5.70
N LEU A 72 4.17 20.90 5.08
CA LEU A 72 3.01 20.03 5.00
C LEU A 72 3.25 18.84 5.92
N GLU A 73 2.57 18.87 7.07
CA GLU A 73 2.67 17.80 8.06
C GLU A 73 1.33 17.09 8.24
N GLY A 74 1.39 15.84 8.67
CA GLY A 74 0.21 15.07 9.00
C GLY A 74 0.55 13.59 9.18
N PRO A 75 -0.40 12.78 9.68
CA PRO A 75 -0.21 11.34 9.84
C PRO A 75 0.23 10.65 8.53
N ALA A 76 0.72 9.41 8.66
CA ALA A 76 0.91 8.56 7.50
C ALA A 76 -0.41 8.39 6.72
N GLY A 77 -0.31 8.23 5.40
CA GLY A 77 -1.49 7.91 4.57
C GLY A 77 -2.48 9.05 4.32
N VAL A 78 -2.20 10.30 4.70
CA VAL A 78 -3.15 11.43 4.49
C VAL A 78 -3.14 12.03 3.08
N GLY A 79 -2.40 11.45 2.14
CA GLY A 79 -2.37 11.86 0.72
C GLY A 79 -1.58 13.15 0.47
N LYS A 80 -0.47 13.38 1.19
CA LYS A 80 0.33 14.61 1.12
C LYS A 80 0.84 14.91 -0.30
N SER A 81 1.41 13.91 -0.97
CA SER A 81 1.88 14.00 -2.36
C SER A 81 0.73 14.18 -3.36
N THR A 82 -0.40 13.50 -3.12
CA THR A 82 -1.61 13.65 -3.93
C THR A 82 -2.17 15.06 -3.87
N LEU A 83 -2.13 15.72 -2.69
CA LEU A 83 -2.53 17.12 -2.53
C LEU A 83 -1.64 18.06 -3.36
N PHE A 84 -0.32 17.86 -3.31
CA PHE A 84 0.61 18.67 -4.11
C PHE A 84 0.34 18.51 -5.62
N ASN A 85 0.18 17.29 -6.10
CA ASN A 85 -0.12 17.01 -7.51
C ASN A 85 -1.46 17.60 -7.95
N PHE A 86 -2.50 17.50 -7.11
CA PHE A 86 -3.80 18.10 -7.41
C PHE A 86 -3.72 19.62 -7.54
N LEU A 87 -2.99 20.29 -6.63
CA LEU A 87 -2.79 21.73 -6.71
C LEU A 87 -2.07 22.11 -8.00
N LYS A 88 -0.98 21.40 -8.32
CA LYS A 88 -0.22 21.57 -9.57
C LYS A 88 -1.15 21.53 -10.78
N GLU A 89 -1.97 20.50 -10.91
CA GLU A 89 -2.91 20.36 -12.02
C GLU A 89 -3.98 21.46 -12.04
N SER A 90 -4.55 21.79 -10.88
CA SER A 90 -5.59 22.83 -10.77
C SER A 90 -5.09 24.19 -11.23
N ILE A 91 -3.83 24.50 -10.92
CA ILE A 91 -3.18 25.75 -11.32
C ILE A 91 -2.91 25.77 -12.83
N GLU A 92 -2.43 24.67 -13.40
CA GLU A 92 -2.23 24.56 -14.85
C GLU A 92 -3.54 24.75 -15.61
N GLU A 93 -4.66 24.21 -15.10
CA GLU A 93 -5.98 24.42 -15.70
C GLU A 93 -6.41 25.88 -15.65
N GLU A 94 -6.20 26.56 -14.52
CA GLU A 94 -6.50 27.98 -14.40
C GLU A 94 -5.66 28.84 -15.34
N ARG A 95 -4.40 28.46 -15.58
CA ARG A 95 -3.53 29.11 -16.58
C ARG A 95 -4.07 28.97 -18.01
N LEU A 96 -4.60 27.80 -18.36
CA LEU A 96 -5.16 27.52 -19.68
C LEU A 96 -6.59 28.05 -19.86
N SER A 97 -7.25 28.43 -18.77
CA SER A 97 -8.60 28.96 -18.78
C SER A 97 -8.69 30.31 -19.49
N THR A 98 -9.65 30.43 -20.40
CA THR A 98 -10.00 31.70 -21.06
C THR A 98 -10.98 32.54 -20.25
N ASP A 99 -11.44 32.04 -19.09
CA ASP A 99 -12.40 32.74 -18.24
C ASP A 99 -11.77 34.05 -17.69
N PRO A 100 -12.36 35.22 -17.97
CA PRO A 100 -11.92 36.51 -17.43
C PRO A 100 -11.96 36.61 -15.90
N GLN A 101 -12.68 35.71 -15.21
CA GLN A 101 -12.74 35.65 -13.75
C GLN A 101 -11.65 34.77 -13.12
N THR A 102 -10.92 33.99 -13.90
CA THR A 102 -9.74 33.24 -13.42
C THR A 102 -8.66 34.23 -12.99
N ASP A 103 -8.02 33.99 -11.84
CA ASP A 103 -7.12 34.93 -11.17
C ASP A 103 -6.13 35.61 -12.15
N TYR A 104 -6.23 36.95 -12.28
CA TYR A 104 -5.46 37.80 -13.20
C TYR A 104 -3.94 37.54 -13.15
N ILE A 105 -3.49 37.04 -12.01
CA ILE A 105 -2.11 36.75 -11.64
C ILE A 105 -1.39 35.76 -12.56
N LEU A 106 -2.09 34.80 -13.16
CA LEU A 106 -1.45 33.76 -13.98
C LEU A 106 -1.16 34.19 -15.43
N ARG A 107 -1.63 35.36 -15.88
CA ARG A 107 -1.44 35.78 -17.28
C ARG A 107 -0.02 36.25 -17.60
N GLU A 108 0.68 36.83 -16.63
CA GLU A 108 2.06 37.36 -16.76
C GLU A 108 3.13 36.45 -16.13
N CYS A 109 2.72 35.29 -15.60
CA CYS A 109 3.60 34.35 -14.93
C CYS A 109 3.45 32.94 -15.52
N ASP A 110 4.54 32.20 -15.63
CA ASP A 110 4.49 30.76 -15.86
C ASP A 110 4.79 30.04 -14.55
N ILE A 111 4.00 29.02 -14.20
CA ILE A 111 4.22 28.23 -12.99
C ILE A 111 4.99 26.98 -13.37
N LEU A 112 6.27 26.88 -13.00
CA LEU A 112 7.05 25.65 -13.21
C LEU A 112 6.99 24.84 -11.92
N SER A 113 6.68 23.56 -12.00
CA SER A 113 6.51 22.75 -10.79
C SER A 113 7.20 21.40 -10.87
N THR A 114 7.76 20.97 -9.74
CA THR A 114 8.41 19.67 -9.58
C THR A 114 8.07 19.06 -8.24
N TYR A 115 8.07 17.73 -8.19
CA TYR A 115 7.88 16.95 -6.97
C TYR A 115 8.91 15.83 -6.98
N PHE A 116 9.65 15.69 -5.88
CA PHE A 116 10.59 14.58 -5.74
C PHE A 116 10.76 14.18 -4.27
N GLN A 117 11.15 12.93 -4.06
CA GLN A 117 11.68 12.42 -2.81
C GLN A 117 13.20 12.31 -2.97
N ILE A 118 13.96 12.74 -1.97
CA ILE A 118 15.41 12.59 -2.00
C ILE A 118 15.77 11.31 -1.24
N PRO A 119 16.45 10.35 -1.88
CA PRO A 119 16.86 9.10 -1.22
C PRO A 119 17.91 9.34 -0.12
N ASP A 120 18.73 10.38 -0.28
CA ASP A 120 19.73 10.83 0.68
C ASP A 120 19.27 12.03 1.52
N LYS A 121 20.00 12.31 2.60
CA LYS A 121 19.74 13.44 3.51
C LYS A 121 20.10 14.78 2.85
N ILE A 122 19.14 15.70 2.78
CA ILE A 122 19.32 17.05 2.23
C ILE A 122 20.17 17.91 3.17
N SER A 123 21.34 18.32 2.70
CA SER A 123 22.28 19.10 3.49
C SER A 123 22.76 20.38 2.80
N GLU A 124 22.77 20.40 1.47
CA GLU A 124 23.23 21.51 0.63
C GLU A 124 22.32 21.70 -0.60
N PHE A 125 22.52 22.78 -1.36
CA PHE A 125 21.69 23.08 -2.53
C PHE A 125 21.93 22.10 -3.69
N SER A 126 23.15 21.57 -3.82
CA SER A 126 23.48 20.50 -4.77
C SER A 126 22.59 19.25 -4.61
N ASP A 127 22.15 18.94 -3.39
CA ASP A 127 21.35 17.75 -3.10
C ASP A 127 19.96 17.82 -3.72
N ILE A 128 19.45 19.03 -3.98
CA ILE A 128 18.14 19.27 -4.62
C ILE A 128 18.27 19.69 -6.09
N TRP A 129 19.48 19.92 -6.59
CA TRP A 129 19.75 20.55 -7.89
C TRP A 129 19.24 19.74 -9.08
N LYS A 130 19.75 18.52 -9.23
CA LYS A 130 19.42 17.62 -10.33
C LYS A 130 17.91 17.34 -10.41
N PRO A 131 17.24 16.85 -9.34
CA PRO A 131 15.81 16.54 -9.43
C PRO A 131 14.96 17.79 -9.64
N MET A 132 15.43 18.97 -9.20
CA MET A 132 14.78 20.23 -9.51
C MET A 132 14.87 20.56 -11.00
N LEU A 133 16.07 20.57 -11.60
CA LEU A 133 16.23 20.93 -13.02
C LEU A 133 15.58 19.96 -14.00
N GLU A 134 15.60 18.66 -13.68
CA GLU A 134 14.96 17.62 -14.51
C GLU A 134 13.42 17.63 -14.38
N GLY A 135 12.92 18.02 -13.21
CA GLY A 135 11.49 17.95 -12.88
C GLY A 135 10.71 19.26 -13.03
N LEU A 136 11.37 20.44 -13.08
CA LEU A 136 10.71 21.73 -13.29
C LEU A 136 10.10 21.78 -14.68
N ARG A 137 8.78 21.59 -14.76
CA ARG A 137 8.04 21.55 -16.03
C ARG A 137 6.68 22.20 -15.86
N PRO A 138 6.26 23.01 -16.84
CA PRO A 138 4.86 23.08 -17.22
C PRO A 138 4.76 22.85 -18.72
N GLY A 139 4.46 21.62 -19.13
CA GLY A 139 4.14 21.37 -20.53
C GLY A 139 5.25 21.71 -21.54
N PHE A 140 6.53 21.68 -21.14
CA PHE A 140 7.64 21.72 -22.11
C PHE A 140 7.45 20.65 -23.17
N GLU A 141 7.06 19.44 -22.77
CA GLU A 141 6.71 18.35 -23.69
C GLU A 141 5.56 18.72 -24.64
N ALA A 142 4.57 19.49 -24.21
CA ALA A 142 3.48 19.92 -25.08
C ALA A 142 3.96 20.92 -26.16
N GLU A 143 4.95 21.76 -25.83
CA GLU A 143 5.50 22.77 -26.75
C GLU A 143 6.62 22.24 -27.64
N VAL A 144 7.48 21.36 -27.10
CA VAL A 144 8.71 20.82 -27.70
C VAL A 144 8.47 19.44 -28.31
N GLY A 145 7.44 18.72 -27.86
CA GLY A 145 7.11 17.36 -28.32
C GLY A 145 7.91 16.23 -27.67
N ILE A 146 8.89 16.57 -26.81
CA ILE A 146 9.70 15.60 -26.06
C ILE A 146 9.98 16.11 -24.65
N ASP A 147 10.36 15.19 -23.77
CA ASP A 147 10.71 15.50 -22.40
C ASP A 147 12.14 16.06 -22.26
N ILE A 148 12.25 17.30 -21.78
CA ILE A 148 13.52 18.01 -21.61
C ILE A 148 13.62 18.73 -20.26
N SER A 149 14.86 18.87 -19.79
CA SER A 149 15.22 19.62 -18.58
C SER A 149 15.14 21.14 -18.82
N LEU A 150 15.11 21.92 -17.74
CA LEU A 150 15.09 23.37 -17.82
C LEU A 150 16.26 23.98 -18.64
N PRO A 151 17.54 23.56 -18.45
CA PRO A 151 18.64 24.07 -19.28
C PRO A 151 18.45 23.79 -20.78
N GLU A 152 18.01 22.57 -21.13
CA GLU A 152 17.71 22.19 -22.51
C GLU A 152 16.59 23.08 -23.08
N TYR A 153 15.51 23.30 -22.33
CA TYR A 153 14.39 24.14 -22.76
C TYR A 153 14.82 25.58 -23.03
N ILE A 154 15.60 26.18 -22.12
CA ILE A 154 16.14 27.54 -22.31
C ILE A 154 17.05 27.59 -23.55
N ALA A 155 17.88 26.57 -23.77
CA ALA A 155 18.72 26.49 -24.95
C ALA A 155 17.88 26.47 -26.24
N PHE A 156 16.84 25.62 -26.29
CA PHE A 156 15.95 25.52 -27.45
C PHE A 156 15.22 26.82 -27.71
N GLN A 157 14.71 27.47 -26.67
CA GLN A 157 14.03 28.76 -26.78
C GLN A 157 14.95 29.86 -27.31
N PHE A 158 16.23 29.88 -26.88
CA PHE A 158 17.21 30.79 -27.47
C PHE A 158 17.38 30.56 -28.97
N VAL A 159 17.63 29.32 -29.39
CA VAL A 159 17.83 29.01 -30.82
C VAL A 159 16.57 29.29 -31.63
N TYR A 160 15.40 28.96 -31.11
CA TYR A 160 14.12 29.23 -31.77
C TYR A 160 13.87 30.72 -31.94
N SER A 161 14.12 31.52 -30.90
CA SER A 161 13.99 32.97 -30.99
C SER A 161 15.02 33.58 -31.95
N PHE A 162 16.24 33.04 -32.03
CA PHE A 162 17.17 33.45 -33.07
C PHE A 162 16.63 33.10 -34.46
N PHE A 163 16.05 31.90 -34.62
CA PHE A 163 15.47 31.45 -35.87
C PHE A 163 14.31 32.35 -36.30
N LEU A 164 13.45 32.79 -35.37
CA LEU A 164 12.37 33.73 -35.68
C LEU A 164 12.88 35.08 -36.21
N ASN A 165 14.04 35.53 -35.73
CA ASN A 165 14.68 36.78 -36.17
C ASN A 165 15.41 36.66 -37.52
N ASP A 166 15.94 35.47 -37.85
CA ASP A 166 16.71 35.23 -39.08
C ASP A 166 16.49 33.81 -39.62
N ARG A 167 15.27 33.61 -40.15
CA ARG A 167 14.79 32.30 -40.61
C ARG A 167 15.67 31.70 -41.70
N GLU A 168 16.16 32.50 -42.64
CA GLU A 168 16.92 32.01 -43.80
C GLU A 168 18.31 31.47 -43.44
N ASN A 169 19.04 32.16 -42.54
CA ASN A 169 20.38 31.73 -42.18
C ASN A 169 20.33 30.56 -41.20
N LEU A 170 19.47 30.63 -40.19
CA LEU A 170 19.38 29.55 -39.21
C LEU A 170 18.71 28.30 -39.76
N SER A 171 17.84 28.41 -40.77
CA SER A 171 17.29 27.20 -41.39
C SER A 171 18.36 26.33 -42.06
N LYS A 172 19.42 26.95 -42.61
CA LYS A 172 20.55 26.24 -43.23
C LYS A 172 21.46 25.55 -42.19
N ILE A 173 21.46 26.06 -40.96
CA ILE A 173 22.20 25.47 -39.84
C ILE A 173 21.39 24.31 -39.23
N ILE A 174 20.10 24.55 -38.96
CA ILE A 174 19.22 23.60 -38.27
C ILE A 174 18.88 22.39 -39.14
N TRP A 175 18.48 22.59 -40.41
CA TRP A 175 18.06 21.49 -41.29
C TRP A 175 19.11 21.17 -42.36
N SER A 176 19.10 19.93 -42.88
CA SER A 176 19.76 19.61 -44.15
C SER A 176 18.87 20.03 -45.33
N GLU A 177 19.45 20.18 -46.53
CA GLU A 177 18.67 20.53 -47.73
C GLU A 177 17.48 19.57 -47.97
N ASP A 178 17.67 18.27 -47.70
CA ASP A 178 16.63 17.25 -47.87
C ASP A 178 15.49 17.31 -46.84
N ASN A 179 15.71 17.97 -45.69
CA ASN A 179 14.77 18.04 -44.57
C ASN A 179 14.31 19.47 -44.25
N LEU A 180 14.59 20.43 -45.14
CA LEU A 180 14.23 21.82 -44.94
C LEU A 180 12.70 22.02 -44.97
N PRO A 181 12.09 22.70 -43.97
CA PRO A 181 10.67 22.97 -43.97
C PRO A 181 10.27 23.82 -45.19
N ARG A 182 9.18 23.43 -45.87
CA ARG A 182 8.66 24.16 -47.04
C ARG A 182 8.21 25.59 -46.72
N ARG A 183 7.78 25.80 -45.46
CA ARG A 183 7.28 27.07 -44.94
C ARG A 183 7.98 27.38 -43.63
N LEU A 184 9.07 28.13 -43.73
CA LEU A 184 9.83 28.59 -42.56
C LEU A 184 8.98 29.46 -41.63
N ASP A 185 7.88 30.02 -42.13
CA ASP A 185 6.96 30.84 -41.36
C ASP A 185 6.04 30.07 -40.41
N GLN A 186 5.89 28.77 -40.65
CA GLN A 186 5.03 27.88 -39.87
C GLN A 186 5.81 26.98 -38.90
N VAL A 187 7.13 27.15 -38.83
CA VAL A 187 8.00 26.37 -37.94
C VAL A 187 7.72 26.77 -36.49
N GLU A 188 7.35 25.77 -35.70
CA GLU A 188 7.16 25.87 -34.26
C GLU A 188 8.41 25.39 -33.51
N LEU A 189 8.48 25.62 -32.19
CA LEU A 189 9.61 25.22 -31.35
C LEU A 189 9.90 23.71 -31.49
N ARG A 190 8.88 22.86 -31.43
CA ARG A 190 9.03 21.40 -31.61
C ARG A 190 9.72 20.99 -32.92
N ASP A 191 9.61 21.79 -33.98
CA ASP A 191 10.11 21.42 -35.30
C ASP A 191 11.64 21.58 -35.40
N ILE A 192 12.26 22.36 -34.51
CA ILE A 192 13.73 22.55 -34.47
C ILE A 192 14.44 21.51 -33.59
N VAL A 193 13.71 20.79 -32.74
CA VAL A 193 14.29 19.96 -31.67
C VAL A 193 15.03 18.74 -32.21
N GLU A 194 14.34 17.90 -32.98
CA GLU A 194 14.93 16.70 -33.62
C GLU A 194 16.11 17.08 -34.56
N PRO A 195 15.98 18.08 -35.45
CA PRO A 195 17.09 18.50 -36.31
C PRO A 195 18.34 18.92 -35.52
N LEU A 196 18.18 19.68 -34.44
CA LEU A 196 19.30 20.15 -33.62
C LEU A 196 20.04 19.00 -32.94
N PHE A 197 19.32 18.02 -32.38
CA PHE A 197 19.96 16.85 -31.80
C PHE A 197 20.67 15.98 -32.85
N SER A 198 20.10 15.86 -34.06
CA SER A 198 20.61 14.96 -35.11
C SER A 198 21.92 15.40 -35.79
N LYS A 199 22.37 16.64 -35.59
CA LYS A 199 23.47 17.25 -36.36
C LYS A 199 24.83 17.22 -35.66
N GLY A 200 24.89 16.85 -34.37
CA GLY A 200 26.13 16.75 -33.59
C GLY A 200 26.91 18.07 -33.47
N ARG A 201 28.17 17.97 -33.04
CA ARG A 201 29.06 19.10 -32.71
C ARG A 201 29.11 20.26 -33.72
N PHE A 202 29.04 19.95 -35.01
CA PHE A 202 29.24 20.96 -36.07
C PHE A 202 28.10 22.00 -36.09
N ALA A 203 26.85 21.58 -35.91
CA ALA A 203 25.73 22.52 -35.85
C ALA A 203 25.80 23.41 -34.60
N VAL A 204 26.26 22.86 -33.47
CA VAL A 204 26.46 23.64 -32.23
C VAL A 204 27.48 24.75 -32.43
N GLN A 205 28.60 24.46 -33.09
CA GLN A 205 29.61 25.49 -33.42
C GLN A 205 29.04 26.60 -34.30
N GLN A 206 28.26 26.24 -35.33
CA GLN A 206 27.62 27.23 -36.21
C GLN A 206 26.60 28.11 -35.47
N ILE A 207 25.83 27.55 -34.53
CA ILE A 207 24.91 28.31 -33.67
C ILE A 207 25.67 29.26 -32.75
N GLN A 208 26.78 28.79 -32.16
CA GLN A 208 27.65 29.60 -31.30
C GLN A 208 28.31 30.76 -32.08
N GLU A 209 28.76 30.52 -33.31
CA GLU A 209 29.28 31.55 -34.21
C GLU A 209 28.20 32.58 -34.56
N TYR A 210 27.01 32.11 -34.93
CA TYR A 210 25.87 32.97 -35.22
C TYR A 210 25.50 33.85 -34.01
N TYR A 211 25.39 33.25 -32.83
CA TYR A 211 25.18 33.99 -31.58
C TYR A 211 26.27 35.05 -31.37
N ASN A 212 27.54 34.71 -31.58
CA ASN A 212 28.64 35.64 -31.39
C ASN A 212 28.59 36.84 -32.35
N MET A 213 28.13 36.64 -33.58
CA MET A 213 27.89 37.71 -34.55
C MET A 213 26.74 38.63 -34.10
N LYS A 214 25.67 38.06 -33.53
CA LYS A 214 24.42 38.76 -33.22
C LYS A 214 24.22 39.18 -31.77
N LYS A 215 25.12 38.81 -30.84
CA LYS A 215 24.98 39.03 -29.38
C LYS A 215 24.73 40.46 -28.95
N ARG A 216 25.11 41.48 -29.73
CA ARG A 216 24.79 42.89 -29.40
C ARG A 216 23.32 43.21 -29.67
N GLU A 217 22.83 42.82 -30.84
CA GLU A 217 21.42 43.00 -31.24
C GLU A 217 20.50 42.19 -30.31
N LEU A 218 20.89 40.96 -29.99
CA LEU A 218 20.13 40.08 -29.11
C LEU A 218 20.01 40.64 -27.68
N ARG A 219 21.07 41.23 -27.13
CA ARG A 219 20.99 41.83 -25.78
C ARG A 219 19.96 42.97 -25.69
N GLU A 220 19.84 43.79 -26.73
CA GLU A 220 18.82 44.83 -26.79
C GLU A 220 17.42 44.23 -27.00
N HIS A 221 17.31 43.16 -27.81
CA HIS A 221 16.06 42.45 -28.03
C HIS A 221 15.50 41.82 -26.75
N TYR A 222 16.35 41.23 -25.92
CA TYR A 222 15.98 40.56 -24.67
C TYR A 222 15.95 41.48 -23.45
N LYS A 223 15.74 42.78 -23.67
CA LYS A 223 15.53 43.77 -22.61
C LYS A 223 14.03 43.96 -22.41
N ILE A 224 13.50 43.34 -21.36
CA ILE A 224 12.06 43.32 -21.10
C ILE A 224 11.74 43.76 -19.67
N GLU A 225 10.68 44.52 -19.51
CA GLU A 225 10.12 44.86 -18.21
C GLU A 225 8.96 43.91 -17.92
N VAL A 226 9.10 43.12 -16.85
CA VAL A 226 8.07 42.20 -16.38
C VAL A 226 7.74 42.58 -14.94
N ARG A 227 6.49 42.97 -14.70
CA ARG A 227 5.97 43.33 -13.37
C ARG A 227 6.81 44.38 -12.63
N GLY A 228 7.20 45.43 -13.35
CA GLY A 228 7.96 46.57 -12.80
C GLY A 228 9.44 46.29 -12.57
N LYS A 229 9.95 45.12 -12.99
CA LYS A 229 11.37 44.77 -12.90
C LYS A 229 11.94 44.62 -14.30
N LEU A 230 13.09 45.26 -14.52
CA LEU A 230 13.84 45.13 -15.76
C LEU A 230 14.64 43.82 -15.75
N HIS A 231 14.44 43.01 -16.79
CA HIS A 231 15.21 41.80 -17.08
C HIS A 231 15.96 42.01 -18.40
N GLU A 232 17.28 41.80 -18.38
CA GLU A 232 18.13 41.93 -19.55
C GLU A 232 19.27 40.91 -19.54
N LEU A 233 19.79 40.58 -20.72
CA LEU A 233 21.00 39.79 -20.87
C LEU A 233 22.24 40.68 -20.69
N LYS A 234 23.12 40.31 -19.77
CA LYS A 234 24.35 41.04 -19.45
C LYS A 234 25.51 40.61 -20.34
N ARG A 235 26.61 41.37 -20.31
CA ARG A 235 27.84 41.00 -21.04
C ARG A 235 28.49 39.72 -20.50
N MET A 236 28.38 39.46 -19.20
CA MET A 236 28.94 38.27 -18.56
C MET A 236 28.22 36.98 -18.97
N ASP A 237 26.93 37.08 -19.30
CA ASP A 237 26.06 35.95 -19.67
C ASP A 237 26.49 35.24 -20.96
N ASN A 238 27.28 35.89 -21.81
CA ASN A 238 27.68 35.33 -23.11
C ASN A 238 28.37 33.98 -22.98
N LYS A 239 29.21 33.80 -21.94
CA LYS A 239 29.89 32.53 -21.72
C LYS A 239 28.87 31.46 -21.37
N ASN A 240 28.00 31.73 -20.40
CA ASN A 240 26.97 30.79 -19.94
C ASN A 240 26.01 30.38 -21.06
N ILE A 241 25.61 31.32 -21.93
CA ILE A 241 24.73 31.04 -23.08
C ILE A 241 25.44 30.20 -24.14
N LEU A 242 26.70 30.50 -24.47
CA LEU A 242 27.49 29.70 -25.42
C LEU A 242 27.70 28.28 -24.91
N ASP A 243 28.03 28.15 -23.63
CA ASP A 243 28.19 26.85 -22.96
C ASP A 243 26.85 26.10 -22.95
N LEU A 244 25.73 26.79 -22.71
CA LEU A 244 24.40 26.18 -22.73
C LEU A 244 24.05 25.55 -24.09
N PHE A 245 24.53 26.08 -25.22
CA PHE A 245 24.29 25.43 -26.53
C PHE A 245 24.99 24.08 -26.68
N ARG A 246 25.98 23.77 -25.84
CA ARG A 246 26.62 22.44 -25.82
C ARG A 246 25.67 21.33 -25.39
N VAL A 247 24.51 21.65 -24.79
CA VAL A 247 23.48 20.63 -24.50
C VAL A 247 22.94 19.94 -25.75
N PHE A 248 23.12 20.54 -26.93
CA PHE A 248 22.77 19.93 -28.22
C PHE A 248 23.88 19.06 -28.82
N ASP A 249 25.12 19.15 -28.32
CA ASP A 249 26.25 18.39 -28.86
C ASP A 249 26.19 16.95 -28.33
N GLU A 250 25.53 16.06 -29.09
CA GLU A 250 25.46 14.63 -28.77
C GLU A 250 26.83 13.96 -28.68
N ASP A 251 27.86 14.56 -29.30
CA ASP A 251 29.25 14.09 -29.33
C ASP A 251 30.14 14.84 -28.33
N ASP A 252 29.58 15.62 -27.40
CA ASP A 252 30.38 16.29 -26.37
C ASP A 252 31.07 15.24 -25.48
N PRO A 253 32.42 15.14 -25.49
CA PRO A 253 33.16 14.13 -24.72
C PRO A 253 32.99 14.32 -23.22
N GLN A 254 32.53 15.49 -22.79
CA GLN A 254 32.25 15.80 -21.39
C GLN A 254 30.77 15.69 -21.04
N ASP A 255 29.88 15.54 -22.03
CA ASP A 255 28.42 15.58 -21.86
C ASP A 255 27.98 16.76 -20.97
N PHE A 256 28.06 17.98 -21.51
CA PHE A 256 27.90 19.21 -20.74
C PHE A 256 26.61 19.27 -19.91
N LEU A 257 25.51 18.71 -20.41
CA LEU A 257 24.26 18.59 -19.65
C LEU A 257 24.46 17.76 -18.38
N SER A 258 25.13 16.61 -18.48
CA SER A 258 25.46 15.76 -17.33
C SER A 258 26.35 16.50 -16.34
N LEU A 259 27.34 17.27 -16.80
CA LEU A 259 28.15 18.11 -15.91
C LEU A 259 27.33 19.16 -15.15
N ILE A 260 26.35 19.79 -15.82
CA ILE A 260 25.42 20.71 -15.15
C ILE A 260 24.63 19.97 -14.09
N LEU A 261 23.98 18.87 -14.47
CA LEU A 261 23.08 18.11 -13.60
C LEU A 261 23.82 17.49 -12.41
N GLU A 262 25.08 17.08 -12.57
CA GLU A 262 25.89 16.46 -11.51
C GLU A 262 26.62 17.49 -10.62
N CYS A 263 26.34 18.79 -10.77
CA CYS A 263 27.01 19.85 -10.02
C CYS A 263 28.54 19.75 -10.12
N ASN A 264 29.07 19.51 -11.33
CA ASN A 264 30.50 19.28 -11.50
C ASN A 264 31.32 20.43 -10.90
N LYS A 265 32.31 20.09 -10.07
CA LYS A 265 33.10 21.07 -9.29
C LYS A 265 33.97 22.00 -10.15
N ASP A 266 34.30 21.60 -11.38
CA ASP A 266 35.04 22.45 -12.31
C ASP A 266 34.12 23.52 -12.92
N LEU A 267 32.82 23.24 -13.02
CA LEU A 267 31.80 24.20 -13.45
C LEU A 267 31.28 25.06 -12.29
N PHE A 268 31.03 24.43 -11.15
CA PHE A 268 30.49 25.06 -9.95
C PHE A 268 31.36 24.72 -8.73
N PRO A 269 32.48 25.43 -8.54
CA PRO A 269 33.35 25.29 -7.37
C PRO A 269 32.61 25.44 -6.04
N THR A 270 31.56 26.26 -5.99
CA THR A 270 30.80 26.56 -4.77
C THR A 270 29.28 26.46 -4.98
N ASN A 271 28.55 26.18 -3.89
CA ASN A 271 27.08 26.23 -3.90
C ASN A 271 26.52 27.63 -4.21
N ASP A 272 27.28 28.70 -3.94
CA ASP A 272 26.85 30.06 -4.26
C ASP A 272 26.88 30.32 -5.77
N GLU A 273 27.91 29.82 -6.46
CA GLU A 273 27.97 29.86 -7.93
C GLU A 273 26.87 29.01 -8.57
N LEU A 274 26.53 27.87 -7.97
CA LEU A 274 25.41 27.03 -8.42
C LEU A 274 24.06 27.78 -8.31
N ILE A 275 23.85 28.50 -7.21
CA ILE A 275 22.66 29.33 -6.99
C ILE A 275 22.64 30.54 -7.93
N GLU A 276 23.79 31.17 -8.18
CA GLU A 276 23.90 32.28 -9.14
C GLU A 276 23.55 31.79 -10.56
N TYR A 277 24.09 30.64 -10.96
CA TYR A 277 23.76 30.01 -12.25
C TYR A 277 22.26 29.69 -12.35
N PHE A 278 21.63 29.21 -11.27
CA PHE A 278 20.17 29.00 -11.24
C PHE A 278 19.38 30.29 -11.47
N ASN A 279 19.77 31.37 -10.77
CA ASN A 279 19.14 32.67 -10.90
C ASN A 279 19.33 33.25 -12.30
N ASP A 280 20.48 33.00 -12.93
CA ASP A 280 20.73 33.31 -14.34
C ASP A 280 19.80 32.53 -15.27
N LEU A 281 19.61 31.22 -15.08
CA LEU A 281 18.65 30.42 -15.86
C LEU A 281 17.22 30.98 -15.75
N MET A 282 16.77 31.34 -14.54
CA MET A 282 15.45 31.98 -14.34
C MET A 282 15.34 33.34 -15.02
N ARG A 283 16.44 34.12 -15.01
CA ARG A 283 16.49 35.39 -15.75
C ARG A 283 16.41 35.14 -17.26
N TYR A 284 17.17 34.17 -17.79
CA TYR A 284 17.13 33.82 -19.22
C TYR A 284 15.73 33.38 -19.64
N TYR A 285 15.09 32.51 -18.86
CA TYR A 285 13.70 32.12 -19.09
C TYR A 285 12.80 33.36 -19.23
N THR A 286 12.84 34.27 -18.25
CA THR A 286 12.03 35.49 -18.25
C THR A 286 12.30 36.37 -19.47
N CYS A 287 13.57 36.54 -19.84
CA CYS A 287 13.95 37.34 -20.99
C CYS A 287 13.41 36.76 -22.31
N ILE A 288 13.39 35.44 -22.46
CA ILE A 288 13.02 34.79 -23.72
C ILE A 288 11.50 34.63 -23.85
N THR A 289 10.82 34.22 -22.77
CA THR A 289 9.36 33.98 -22.79
C THR A 289 8.55 35.24 -22.53
N GLY A 290 9.19 36.28 -21.96
CA GLY A 290 8.54 37.50 -21.50
C GLY A 290 7.62 37.30 -20.30
N LYS A 291 7.73 36.16 -19.61
CA LYS A 291 6.90 35.79 -18.46
C LYS A 291 7.77 35.46 -17.26
N GLN A 292 7.29 35.84 -16.07
CA GLN A 292 8.01 35.56 -14.84
C GLN A 292 7.77 34.12 -14.39
N PRO A 293 8.81 33.28 -14.22
CA PRO A 293 8.64 31.93 -13.69
C PRO A 293 8.37 31.98 -12.17
N ILE A 294 7.32 31.29 -11.74
CA ILE A 294 7.02 31.01 -10.34
C ILE A 294 7.24 29.52 -10.12
N LEU A 295 8.13 29.16 -9.20
CA LEU A 295 8.54 27.78 -8.97
C LEU A 295 7.75 27.16 -7.82
N LEU A 296 7.08 26.04 -8.06
CA LEU A 296 6.42 25.24 -7.03
C LEU A 296 7.20 23.93 -6.82
N ILE A 297 7.93 23.82 -5.71
CA ILE A 297 8.87 22.71 -5.48
C ILE A 297 8.42 21.88 -4.28
N GLY A 298 7.93 20.67 -4.54
CA GLY A 298 7.55 19.70 -3.51
C GLY A 298 8.70 18.76 -3.17
N ILE A 299 9.08 18.71 -1.89
CA ILE A 299 10.15 17.84 -1.39
C ILE A 299 9.58 16.91 -0.33
N ASP A 300 9.53 15.61 -0.63
CA ASP A 300 9.04 14.60 0.30
C ASP A 300 10.12 14.11 1.28
N GLU A 301 9.68 13.71 2.46
CA GLU A 301 10.52 13.32 3.61
C GLU A 301 11.60 14.36 4.02
N ALA A 302 11.38 15.64 3.74
CA ALA A 302 12.37 16.71 3.87
C ALA A 302 13.10 16.80 5.24
N VAL A 303 12.40 16.57 6.36
CA VAL A 303 12.99 16.66 7.72
C VAL A 303 13.24 15.30 8.36
N LYS A 304 13.10 14.20 7.62
CA LYS A 304 13.31 12.85 8.14
C LYS A 304 14.79 12.65 8.48
N ALA A 305 15.08 12.22 9.71
CA ALA A 305 16.44 12.14 10.21
C ALA A 305 16.72 10.81 10.92
N ASP A 306 17.81 10.14 10.52
CA ASP A 306 18.40 9.04 11.30
C ASP A 306 18.70 9.50 12.75
N PRO A 307 18.18 8.80 13.77
CA PRO A 307 18.47 9.08 15.18
C PRO A 307 19.95 9.25 15.51
N GLN A 308 20.87 8.51 14.87
CA GLN A 308 22.29 8.54 15.21
C GLN A 308 22.99 9.85 14.84
N ASN A 309 22.53 10.52 13.77
CA ASN A 309 23.17 11.71 13.19
C ASN A 309 22.21 12.91 13.10
N ARG A 310 21.16 12.92 13.93
CA ARG A 310 20.04 13.85 13.83
C ARG A 310 20.46 15.31 13.98
N GLU A 311 21.29 15.61 14.99
CA GLU A 311 21.67 16.99 15.32
C GLU A 311 22.54 17.64 14.24
N SER A 312 23.53 16.90 13.74
CA SER A 312 24.36 17.33 12.61
C SER A 312 23.52 17.57 11.35
N TYR A 313 22.59 16.66 11.05
CA TYR A 313 21.68 16.80 9.91
C TYR A 313 20.80 18.04 10.02
N TYR A 314 20.12 18.23 11.16
CA TYR A 314 19.23 19.38 11.36
C TYR A 314 19.96 20.72 11.32
N THR A 315 21.22 20.77 11.77
CA THR A 315 22.05 21.96 11.63
C THR A 315 22.28 22.31 10.16
N LYS A 316 22.67 21.34 9.33
CA LYS A 316 22.87 21.56 7.89
C LYS A 316 21.57 21.95 7.19
N LEU A 317 20.48 21.25 7.50
CA LEU A 317 19.16 21.52 6.92
C LEU A 317 18.64 22.92 7.27
N ALA A 318 18.76 23.35 8.53
CA ALA A 318 18.36 24.70 8.95
C ALA A 318 19.18 25.79 8.22
N ASN A 319 20.49 25.59 8.09
CA ASN A 319 21.35 26.50 7.34
C ASN A 319 20.98 26.54 5.86
N LEU A 320 20.66 25.40 5.26
CA LEU A 320 20.16 25.34 3.89
C LEU A 320 18.85 26.14 3.76
N PHE A 321 17.88 25.98 4.66
CA PHE A 321 16.64 26.74 4.62
C PHE A 321 16.86 28.25 4.71
N VAL A 322 17.77 28.71 5.58
CA VAL A 322 18.17 30.13 5.66
C VAL A 322 18.78 30.57 4.32
N LYS A 323 19.63 29.74 3.72
CA LYS A 323 20.25 30.04 2.42
C LYS A 323 19.20 30.18 1.32
N LEU A 324 18.33 29.19 1.17
CA LEU A 324 17.23 29.20 0.20
C LEU A 324 16.34 30.45 0.34
N ARG A 325 16.01 30.83 1.58
CA ARG A 325 15.23 32.04 1.89
C ARG A 325 15.89 33.31 1.36
N ASN A 326 17.20 33.43 1.54
CA ASN A 326 17.93 34.67 1.32
C ASN A 326 18.42 34.83 -0.12
N THR A 327 18.64 33.74 -0.86
CA THR A 327 19.31 33.77 -2.16
C THR A 327 18.41 33.47 -3.36
N LEU A 328 17.22 32.90 -3.13
CA LEU A 328 16.27 32.54 -4.20
C LEU A 328 15.02 33.41 -4.14
N ASN A 329 14.44 33.70 -5.29
CA ASN A 329 13.19 34.46 -5.42
C ASN A 329 12.17 33.69 -6.25
N ASN A 330 10.88 34.02 -6.06
CA ASN A 330 9.76 33.46 -6.82
C ASN A 330 9.55 31.94 -6.63
N ILE A 331 9.99 31.37 -5.50
CA ILE A 331 9.82 29.95 -5.21
C ILE A 331 8.86 29.74 -4.04
N LEU A 332 7.91 28.83 -4.21
CA LEU A 332 7.19 28.21 -3.11
C LEU A 332 7.73 26.79 -2.87
N PHE A 333 8.53 26.63 -1.82
CA PHE A 333 8.93 25.31 -1.34
C PHE A 333 7.79 24.68 -0.54
N VAL A 334 7.46 23.42 -0.83
CA VAL A 334 6.50 22.62 -0.06
C VAL A 334 7.27 21.44 0.53
N PHE A 335 7.69 21.59 1.78
CA PHE A 335 8.41 20.56 2.53
C PHE A 335 7.42 19.61 3.17
N ILE A 336 7.45 18.34 2.77
CA ILE A 336 6.47 17.33 3.17
C ILE A 336 7.17 16.34 4.09
N SER A 337 6.61 16.08 5.28
CA SER A 337 7.10 15.06 6.22
C SER A 337 6.01 14.63 7.19
N THR A 338 6.30 13.67 8.08
CA THR A 338 5.35 13.28 9.14
C THR A 338 5.29 14.33 10.24
N THR A 339 4.22 14.32 11.04
CA THR A 339 4.11 15.19 12.22
C THR A 339 5.23 14.94 13.23
N ASP A 340 5.67 13.68 13.38
CA ASP A 340 6.72 13.31 14.33
C ASP A 340 8.10 13.80 13.87
N ASP A 341 8.39 13.77 12.56
CA ASP A 341 9.66 14.29 12.02
C ASP A 341 9.74 15.82 12.20
N TRP A 342 8.62 16.53 11.99
CA TRP A 342 8.56 17.98 12.21
C TRP A 342 8.69 18.35 13.68
N ALA A 343 8.05 17.62 14.59
CA ALA A 343 8.17 17.84 16.02
C ALA A 343 9.64 17.72 16.48
N GLN A 344 10.36 16.72 15.98
CA GLN A 344 11.79 16.55 16.28
C GLN A 344 12.65 17.70 15.74
N PHE A 345 12.33 18.23 14.56
CA PHE A 345 13.03 19.38 14.00
C PHE A 345 12.71 20.68 14.75
N GLU A 346 11.45 20.87 15.18
CA GLU A 346 11.05 22.01 16.03
C GLU A 346 11.77 21.98 17.38
N ASP A 347 11.84 20.82 18.04
CA ASP A 347 12.58 20.63 19.29
C ASP A 347 14.08 20.96 19.12
N PHE A 348 14.64 20.68 17.94
CA PHE A 348 15.96 21.15 17.59
C PHE A 348 16.01 22.67 17.47
N LEU A 349 15.15 23.31 16.66
CA LEU A 349 15.16 24.75 16.45
C LEU A 349 14.96 25.55 17.76
N ASN A 350 14.11 25.05 18.67
CA ASN A 350 13.87 25.67 19.98
C ASN A 350 15.14 25.74 20.86
N ARG A 351 16.15 24.90 20.59
CA ARG A 351 17.45 24.94 21.28
C ARG A 351 18.43 25.94 20.67
N TYR A 352 18.15 26.46 19.46
CA TYR A 352 19.01 27.39 18.72
C TYR A 352 18.23 28.64 18.32
N SER A 353 18.11 29.60 19.26
CA SER A 353 17.33 30.84 19.10
C SER A 353 17.68 31.64 17.84
N ASP A 354 18.96 31.65 17.45
CA ASP A 354 19.43 32.38 16.28
C ASP A 354 18.84 31.80 14.99
N LEU A 355 18.90 30.48 14.81
CA LEU A 355 18.29 29.79 13.67
C LEU A 355 16.77 29.91 13.69
N GLN A 356 16.15 29.80 14.86
CA GLN A 356 14.71 29.99 15.02
C GLN A 356 14.28 31.40 14.59
N SER A 357 15.03 32.44 14.97
CA SER A 357 14.73 33.82 14.58
C SER A 357 14.91 34.05 13.08
N GLN A 358 15.91 33.42 12.46
CA GLN A 358 16.19 33.52 11.02
C GLN A 358 15.18 32.74 10.17
N LEU A 359 14.69 31.61 10.66
CA LEU A 359 13.70 30.79 9.97
C LEU A 359 12.26 31.24 10.24
N GLY A 360 11.99 31.92 11.36
CA GLY A 360 10.78 32.67 11.69
C GLY A 360 9.52 32.39 10.86
N GLU A 361 8.99 33.40 10.18
CA GLU A 361 7.79 33.31 9.31
C GLU A 361 8.05 32.62 7.95
N TYR A 362 9.27 32.12 7.70
CA TYR A 362 9.62 31.54 6.39
C TYR A 362 8.90 30.22 6.12
N ILE A 363 8.68 29.41 7.17
CA ILE A 363 8.04 28.08 7.09
C ILE A 363 6.62 28.16 7.64
N TYR A 364 5.65 28.39 6.76
CA TYR A 364 4.24 28.43 7.14
C TYR A 364 3.69 27.02 7.39
N LYS A 365 3.02 26.82 8.54
CA LYS A 365 2.50 25.51 8.98
C LYS A 365 1.18 25.16 8.30
N MET A 366 1.13 24.00 7.65
CA MET A 366 -0.11 23.39 7.16
C MET A 366 -0.25 21.95 7.68
N VAL A 367 -1.27 21.71 8.51
CA VAL A 367 -1.54 20.40 9.11
C VAL A 367 -2.66 19.70 8.35
N LEU A 368 -2.35 18.51 7.84
CA LEU A 368 -3.31 17.63 7.19
C LEU A 368 -3.92 16.67 8.19
N ARG A 369 -5.24 16.80 8.39
CA ARG A 369 -6.03 15.79 9.10
C ARG A 369 -6.13 14.49 8.29
N GLN A 370 -6.49 13.38 8.93
CA GLN A 370 -6.94 12.20 8.19
C GLN A 370 -8.24 12.49 7.44
N LEU A 371 -8.44 11.81 6.32
CA LEU A 371 -9.72 11.86 5.61
C LEU A 371 -10.82 11.25 6.51
N THR A 372 -12.00 11.85 6.45
CA THR A 372 -13.21 11.21 6.99
C THR A 372 -13.56 9.98 6.15
N VAL A 373 -14.44 9.12 6.67
CA VAL A 373 -14.93 7.97 5.91
C VAL A 373 -15.64 8.46 4.65
N GLU A 374 -16.45 9.52 4.77
CA GLU A 374 -17.20 10.11 3.66
C GLU A 374 -16.30 10.69 2.56
N GLU A 375 -15.21 11.36 2.94
CA GLU A 375 -14.25 11.89 1.98
C GLU A 375 -13.49 10.78 1.27
N MET A 376 -13.03 9.77 2.02
CA MET A 376 -12.36 8.59 1.47
C MET A 376 -13.29 7.83 0.51
N MET A 377 -14.57 7.69 0.87
CA MET A 377 -15.58 7.06 0.03
C MET A 377 -15.69 7.73 -1.34
N GLN A 378 -15.67 9.07 -1.38
CA GLN A 378 -15.67 9.82 -2.63
C GLN A 378 -14.36 9.64 -3.41
N VAL A 379 -13.20 9.56 -2.73
CA VAL A 379 -11.93 9.25 -3.38
C VAL A 379 -12.00 7.91 -4.12
N PHE A 380 -12.48 6.86 -3.46
CA PHE A 380 -12.58 5.53 -4.07
C PHE A 380 -13.65 5.46 -5.16
N GLU A 381 -14.76 6.17 -4.97
CA GLU A 381 -15.78 6.34 -6.01
C GLU A 381 -15.18 6.97 -7.27
N ASN A 382 -14.45 8.08 -7.16
CA ASN A 382 -13.86 8.77 -8.30
C ASN A 382 -12.83 7.90 -9.04
N ARG A 383 -12.05 7.08 -8.32
CA ARG A 383 -11.14 6.09 -8.93
C ARG A 383 -11.88 5.03 -9.74
N VAL A 384 -12.91 4.43 -9.16
CA VAL A 384 -13.65 3.35 -9.83
C VAL A 384 -14.47 3.88 -11.00
N ASN A 385 -15.08 5.06 -10.87
CA ASN A 385 -15.81 5.70 -11.96
C ASN A 385 -14.89 5.97 -13.16
N ARG A 386 -13.70 6.54 -12.94
CA ARG A 386 -12.73 6.77 -14.03
C ARG A 386 -12.32 5.50 -14.75
N PHE A 387 -12.10 4.42 -14.00
CA PHE A 387 -11.81 3.11 -14.60
C PHE A 387 -12.93 2.66 -15.55
N TRP A 388 -14.19 2.87 -15.16
CA TRP A 388 -15.35 2.51 -15.98
C TRP A 388 -15.61 3.48 -17.14
N GLU A 389 -15.31 4.77 -16.99
CA GLU A 389 -15.39 5.79 -18.05
C GLU A 389 -14.41 5.50 -19.20
N ASN A 390 -13.20 5.05 -18.86
CA ASN A 390 -12.18 4.68 -19.84
C ASN A 390 -12.46 3.34 -20.55
N TYR A 391 -13.53 2.62 -20.19
CA TYR A 391 -13.92 1.39 -20.84
C TYR A 391 -15.02 1.66 -21.90
N PRO A 392 -14.73 1.47 -23.20
CA PRO A 392 -15.70 1.76 -24.25
C PRO A 392 -16.92 0.83 -24.13
N SER A 393 -18.03 1.40 -23.69
CA SER A 393 -19.30 0.71 -23.51
C SER A 393 -20.41 1.55 -24.14
N ASP A 394 -21.18 0.97 -25.06
CA ASP A 394 -22.34 1.60 -25.70
C ASP A 394 -23.50 1.93 -24.72
N ARG A 395 -23.37 1.54 -23.44
CA ARG A 395 -24.35 1.85 -22.39
C ARG A 395 -23.68 2.58 -21.23
N ALA A 396 -24.34 3.63 -20.74
CA ALA A 396 -24.00 4.28 -19.48
C ALA A 396 -24.01 3.22 -18.36
N LEU A 397 -22.87 3.07 -17.69
CA LEU A 397 -22.74 2.17 -16.55
C LEU A 397 -23.47 2.78 -15.35
N VAL A 398 -24.59 2.17 -14.96
CA VAL A 398 -25.43 2.65 -13.83
C VAL A 398 -24.91 2.11 -12.49
N VAL A 399 -23.60 1.85 -12.36
CA VAL A 399 -23.05 1.21 -11.16
C VAL A 399 -21.86 2.01 -10.65
N ARG A 400 -22.10 2.69 -9.53
CA ARG A 400 -21.25 3.75 -8.96
C ARG A 400 -19.86 3.29 -8.52
N TYR A 401 -19.64 2.00 -8.26
CA TYR A 401 -18.34 1.47 -7.79
C TYR A 401 -18.21 -0.08 -7.88
N TYR A 402 -18.91 -0.75 -8.80
CA TYR A 402 -18.76 -2.22 -8.97
C TYR A 402 -17.31 -2.62 -9.27
N PRO A 403 -16.78 -3.73 -8.74
CA PRO A 403 -17.41 -4.76 -7.89
C PRO A 403 -17.41 -4.46 -6.38
N PHE A 404 -16.98 -3.27 -5.99
CA PHE A 404 -16.88 -2.86 -4.58
C PHE A 404 -18.24 -2.38 -4.05
N THR A 405 -18.31 -2.12 -2.74
CA THR A 405 -19.48 -1.55 -2.06
C THR A 405 -19.06 -0.50 -1.04
N ASP A 406 -19.99 0.38 -0.64
CA ASP A 406 -19.73 1.35 0.43
C ASP A 406 -19.20 0.69 1.70
N ASN A 407 -19.78 -0.46 2.06
CA ASN A 407 -19.35 -1.24 3.22
C ASN A 407 -17.92 -1.76 3.09
N LEU A 408 -17.52 -2.20 1.89
CA LEU A 408 -16.16 -2.71 1.67
C LEU A 408 -15.13 -1.57 1.74
N PHE A 409 -15.43 -0.42 1.16
CA PHE A 409 -14.56 0.75 1.26
C PHE A 409 -14.44 1.26 2.70
N GLU A 410 -15.56 1.39 3.43
CA GLU A 410 -15.54 1.74 4.85
C GLU A 410 -14.72 0.72 5.66
N TYR A 411 -14.93 -0.57 5.42
CA TYR A 411 -14.21 -1.64 6.11
C TYR A 411 -12.72 -1.58 5.80
N ALA A 412 -12.32 -1.51 4.52
CA ALA A 412 -10.92 -1.43 4.10
C ALA A 412 -10.20 -0.23 4.75
N TYR A 413 -10.85 0.93 4.79
CA TYR A 413 -10.26 2.12 5.37
C TYR A 413 -10.09 2.03 6.88
N ARG A 414 -11.11 1.52 7.60
CA ARG A 414 -11.00 1.26 9.05
C ARG A 414 -9.99 0.16 9.36
N PHE A 415 -9.95 -0.87 8.52
CA PHE A 415 -9.02 -1.98 8.64
C PHE A 415 -7.60 -1.47 8.53
N ASN A 416 -7.28 -0.60 7.58
CA ASN A 416 -5.94 -0.02 7.44
C ASN A 416 -5.71 1.24 8.27
N LEU A 417 -6.38 1.36 9.43
CA LEU A 417 -6.17 2.45 10.40
C LEU A 417 -6.33 3.86 9.80
N ARG A 418 -7.21 4.01 8.80
CA ARG A 418 -7.45 5.25 8.07
C ARG A 418 -6.26 5.75 7.25
N ASP A 419 -5.35 4.85 6.90
CA ASP A 419 -4.28 5.13 5.93
C ASP A 419 -4.83 4.93 4.51
N LEU A 420 -4.86 6.00 3.71
CA LEU A 420 -5.39 5.95 2.35
C LEU A 420 -4.52 5.09 1.44
N ARG A 421 -3.19 5.14 1.59
CA ARG A 421 -2.23 4.40 0.74
C ARG A 421 -2.38 2.90 0.97
N GLU A 422 -2.38 2.50 2.23
CA GLU A 422 -2.59 1.09 2.60
C GLU A 422 -3.98 0.61 2.20
N SER A 423 -4.99 1.47 2.25
CA SER A 423 -6.35 1.13 1.80
C SER A 423 -6.45 0.95 0.28
N ILE A 424 -5.76 1.78 -0.50
CA ILE A 424 -5.68 1.62 -1.97
C ILE A 424 -4.95 0.32 -2.29
N HIS A 425 -3.82 0.06 -1.63
CA HIS A 425 -3.07 -1.19 -1.81
C HIS A 425 -3.95 -2.40 -1.47
N PHE A 426 -4.65 -2.34 -0.35
CA PHE A 426 -5.58 -3.38 0.07
C PHE A 426 -6.68 -3.65 -0.97
N LEU A 427 -7.32 -2.60 -1.51
CA LEU A 427 -8.35 -2.74 -2.54
C LEU A 427 -7.79 -3.26 -3.87
N LYS A 428 -6.55 -2.89 -4.21
CA LYS A 428 -5.82 -3.43 -5.36
C LYS A 428 -5.62 -4.95 -5.21
N GLU A 429 -5.19 -5.42 -4.03
CA GLU A 429 -5.01 -6.85 -3.76
C GLU A 429 -6.34 -7.60 -3.80
N MET A 430 -7.41 -7.03 -3.22
CA MET A 430 -8.76 -7.60 -3.31
C MET A 430 -9.23 -7.77 -4.76
N TRP A 431 -8.98 -6.77 -5.62
CA TRP A 431 -9.28 -6.87 -7.05
C TRP A 431 -8.54 -8.04 -7.71
N ILE A 432 -7.24 -8.18 -7.43
CA ILE A 432 -6.42 -9.27 -7.95
C ILE A 432 -6.97 -10.63 -7.50
N GLN A 433 -7.40 -10.73 -6.24
CA GLN A 433 -7.99 -11.95 -5.70
C GLN A 433 -9.33 -12.29 -6.35
N PHE A 434 -10.24 -11.33 -6.53
CA PHE A 434 -11.49 -11.55 -7.25
C PHE A 434 -11.25 -12.06 -8.68
N LYS A 435 -10.27 -11.49 -9.36
CA LYS A 435 -9.87 -11.93 -10.70
C LYS A 435 -9.28 -13.34 -10.70
N THR A 436 -8.38 -13.62 -9.75
CA THR A 436 -7.71 -14.94 -9.64
C THR A 436 -8.71 -16.04 -9.30
N ALA A 437 -9.66 -15.78 -8.40
CA ALA A 437 -10.73 -16.71 -8.04
C ALA A 437 -11.82 -16.83 -9.12
N ARG A 438 -11.84 -15.93 -10.11
CA ARG A 438 -12.95 -15.72 -11.07
C ARG A 438 -14.31 -15.66 -10.37
N PHE A 439 -14.34 -15.01 -9.21
CA PHE A 439 -15.53 -14.91 -8.37
C PHE A 439 -15.56 -13.57 -7.64
N ILE A 440 -16.69 -12.88 -7.71
CA ILE A 440 -16.94 -11.62 -7.01
C ILE A 440 -18.08 -11.84 -6.00
N PRO A 441 -17.79 -11.83 -4.69
CA PRO A 441 -18.80 -12.03 -3.67
C PRO A 441 -19.74 -10.82 -3.58
N LYS A 442 -20.99 -11.08 -3.18
CA LYS A 442 -21.94 -10.02 -2.83
C LYS A 442 -21.67 -9.54 -1.40
N LEU A 443 -21.27 -8.29 -1.27
CA LEU A 443 -20.82 -7.66 -0.01
C LEU A 443 -21.79 -6.57 0.46
N ASP A 444 -23.02 -6.96 0.76
CA ASP A 444 -24.12 -6.05 1.09
C ASP A 444 -24.02 -5.48 2.51
N THR A 445 -23.29 -6.14 3.41
CA THR A 445 -23.11 -5.73 4.80
C THR A 445 -21.64 -5.61 5.19
N ILE A 446 -21.34 -4.78 6.20
CA ILE A 446 -19.99 -4.66 6.75
C ILE A 446 -19.47 -5.98 7.37
N PHE A 447 -20.38 -6.84 7.85
CA PHE A 447 -20.01 -8.17 8.36
C PHE A 447 -19.58 -9.11 7.24
N GLU A 448 -20.27 -9.10 6.08
CA GLU A 448 -19.85 -9.88 4.90
C GLU A 448 -18.50 -9.38 4.39
N CYS A 449 -18.26 -8.06 4.39
CA CYS A 449 -16.96 -7.49 4.05
C CYS A 449 -15.87 -8.03 4.99
N MET A 450 -16.10 -7.97 6.31
CA MET A 450 -15.16 -8.52 7.30
C MET A 450 -14.89 -10.00 7.05
N ARG A 451 -15.93 -10.80 6.82
CA ARG A 451 -15.82 -12.23 6.55
C ARG A 451 -14.94 -12.48 5.32
N GLU A 452 -15.28 -11.91 4.18
CA GLU A 452 -14.54 -12.17 2.95
C GLU A 452 -13.09 -11.70 3.06
N VAL A 453 -12.83 -10.53 3.67
CA VAL A 453 -11.45 -10.07 3.91
C VAL A 453 -10.67 -11.04 4.79
N ARG A 454 -11.29 -11.57 5.86
CA ARG A 454 -10.62 -12.52 6.76
C ARG A 454 -10.34 -13.87 6.10
N LYS A 455 -11.13 -14.27 5.10
CA LYS A 455 -10.85 -15.45 4.25
C LYS A 455 -9.66 -15.26 3.33
N PHE A 456 -9.49 -14.06 2.80
CA PHE A 456 -8.42 -13.73 1.86
C PHE A 456 -7.03 -13.56 2.50
N SER A 457 -6.96 -13.59 3.83
CA SER A 457 -5.69 -13.68 4.53
C SER A 457 -5.05 -15.04 4.26
N ASN A 458 -3.84 -15.07 3.69
CA ASN A 458 -3.04 -16.31 3.54
C ASN A 458 -2.62 -16.93 4.88
N GLN A 459 -2.99 -16.30 6.01
CA GLN A 459 -2.76 -16.83 7.35
C GLN A 459 -4.06 -17.40 7.94
N PRO A 460 -3.98 -18.53 8.68
CA PRO A 460 -5.13 -19.10 9.38
C PRO A 460 -5.73 -18.06 10.33
N PHE A 461 -7.06 -18.09 10.45
CA PHE A 461 -7.79 -17.11 11.25
C PHE A 461 -7.35 -17.15 12.71
N ASN A 462 -6.77 -16.04 13.18
CA ASN A 462 -6.36 -15.86 14.56
C ASN A 462 -7.22 -14.77 15.23
N PRO A 463 -8.07 -15.11 16.22
CA PRO A 463 -8.88 -14.14 16.95
C PRO A 463 -8.09 -13.00 17.61
N GLY A 464 -6.81 -13.22 17.93
CA GLY A 464 -5.92 -12.19 18.51
C GLY A 464 -5.60 -11.05 17.54
N THR A 465 -5.82 -11.24 16.24
CA THR A 465 -5.59 -10.22 15.21
C THR A 465 -6.82 -9.34 14.93
N LEU A 466 -7.95 -9.60 15.61
CA LEU A 466 -9.17 -8.80 15.46
C LEU A 466 -8.97 -7.41 16.06
N LYS A 467 -9.20 -6.38 15.23
CA LYS A 467 -9.15 -4.97 15.60
C LYS A 467 -10.37 -4.60 16.42
N ARG A 468 -10.25 -3.54 17.23
CA ARG A 468 -11.33 -3.10 18.14
C ARG A 468 -12.68 -2.89 17.44
N PHE A 469 -12.68 -2.32 16.23
CA PHE A 469 -13.93 -2.06 15.49
C PHE A 469 -14.56 -3.35 14.92
N GLU A 470 -13.77 -4.40 14.67
CA GLU A 470 -14.30 -5.70 14.20
C GLU A 470 -15.10 -6.40 15.30
N TRP A 471 -14.72 -6.22 16.57
CA TRP A 471 -15.54 -6.71 17.69
C TRP A 471 -16.93 -6.06 17.74
N ASP A 472 -17.04 -4.79 17.34
CA ASP A 472 -18.33 -4.12 17.22
C ASP A 472 -19.14 -4.65 16.03
N ILE A 473 -18.47 -5.02 14.92
CA ILE A 473 -19.11 -5.68 13.77
C ILE A 473 -19.67 -7.05 14.18
N ILE A 474 -18.86 -7.87 14.87
CA ILE A 474 -19.28 -9.18 15.39
C ILE A 474 -20.48 -9.03 16.34
N ARG A 475 -20.41 -8.07 17.28
CA ARG A 475 -21.51 -7.81 18.22
C ARG A 475 -22.78 -7.42 17.49
N LYS A 476 -22.72 -6.45 16.56
CA LYS A 476 -23.87 -6.00 15.78
C LYS A 476 -24.47 -7.15 14.98
N ALA A 477 -23.64 -7.92 14.28
CA ALA A 477 -24.06 -9.09 13.51
C ALA A 477 -24.76 -10.14 14.38
N PHE A 478 -24.24 -10.42 15.58
CA PHE A 478 -24.86 -11.37 16.49
C PHE A 478 -26.19 -10.87 17.08
N THR A 479 -26.29 -9.56 17.33
CA THR A 479 -27.51 -8.95 17.88
C THR A 479 -28.59 -8.65 16.84
N ASP A 480 -28.26 -8.77 15.55
CA ASP A 480 -29.17 -8.49 14.43
C ASP A 480 -30.38 -9.44 14.45
N THR A 481 -31.57 -8.86 14.53
CA THR A 481 -32.85 -9.60 14.56
C THR A 481 -33.22 -10.22 13.22
N SER A 482 -32.63 -9.76 12.11
CA SER A 482 -32.81 -10.39 10.80
C SER A 482 -32.03 -11.71 10.69
N ARG A 483 -30.92 -11.84 11.43
CA ARG A 483 -30.06 -13.04 11.46
C ARG A 483 -30.53 -14.07 12.48
N PHE A 484 -30.90 -13.61 13.67
CA PHE A 484 -31.41 -14.48 14.73
C PHE A 484 -32.83 -14.06 15.10
N ARG A 485 -33.80 -14.91 14.74
CA ARG A 485 -35.23 -14.62 14.89
C ARG A 485 -35.66 -14.57 16.35
N ASN A 486 -34.97 -15.29 17.22
CA ASN A 486 -35.29 -15.37 18.65
C ASN A 486 -34.09 -15.75 19.51
N ASN A 487 -34.24 -15.62 20.84
CA ASN A 487 -33.19 -15.96 21.82
C ASN A 487 -32.78 -17.44 21.80
N ALA A 488 -33.65 -18.36 21.32
CA ALA A 488 -33.31 -19.77 21.25
C ALA A 488 -32.32 -20.05 20.11
N GLU A 489 -32.48 -19.41 18.96
CA GLU A 489 -31.50 -19.50 17.86
C GLU A 489 -30.13 -18.93 18.28
N ARG A 490 -30.11 -17.80 19.03
CA ARG A 490 -28.87 -17.24 19.58
C ARG A 490 -28.18 -18.18 20.56
N SER A 491 -28.95 -18.74 21.49
CA SER A 491 -28.43 -19.70 22.48
C SER A 491 -27.88 -20.93 21.78
N SER A 492 -28.63 -21.50 20.83
CA SER A 492 -28.20 -22.68 20.06
C SER A 492 -26.94 -22.45 19.22
N SER A 493 -26.77 -21.26 18.64
CA SER A 493 -25.55 -20.92 17.91
C SER A 493 -24.32 -20.84 18.83
N VAL A 494 -24.47 -20.25 20.03
CA VAL A 494 -23.40 -20.24 21.04
C VAL A 494 -23.11 -21.63 21.60
N GLU A 495 -24.15 -22.45 21.84
CA GLU A 495 -24.02 -23.85 22.25
C GLU A 495 -23.15 -24.63 21.26
N LYS A 496 -23.42 -24.52 19.95
CA LYS A 496 -22.61 -25.17 18.90
C LYS A 496 -21.15 -24.69 18.91
N GLY A 497 -20.92 -23.38 19.01
CA GLY A 497 -19.56 -22.83 19.08
C GLY A 497 -18.78 -23.33 20.30
N LEU A 498 -19.44 -23.42 21.47
CA LEU A 498 -18.85 -23.99 22.69
C LEU A 498 -18.58 -25.49 22.55
N GLU A 499 -19.50 -26.25 21.96
CA GLU A 499 -19.30 -27.67 21.67
C GLU A 499 -18.03 -27.90 20.84
N TYR A 500 -17.86 -27.15 19.76
CA TYR A 500 -16.67 -27.23 18.91
C TYR A 500 -15.39 -26.88 19.67
N ALA A 501 -15.40 -25.78 20.43
CA ALA A 501 -14.25 -25.39 21.24
C ALA A 501 -13.86 -26.47 22.27
N TRP A 502 -14.83 -27.06 22.97
CA TRP A 502 -14.56 -28.15 23.91
C TRP A 502 -14.09 -29.43 23.23
N ARG A 503 -14.62 -29.75 22.04
CA ARG A 503 -14.19 -30.92 21.26
C ARG A 503 -12.74 -30.83 20.80
N CYS A 504 -12.21 -29.64 20.53
CA CYS A 504 -10.78 -29.48 20.25
C CYS A 504 -9.90 -30.09 21.34
N LEU A 505 -10.36 -30.06 22.60
CA LEU A 505 -9.58 -30.56 23.73
C LEU A 505 -9.67 -32.09 23.93
N LEU A 506 -10.50 -32.80 23.15
CA LEU A 506 -10.57 -34.27 23.18
C LEU A 506 -9.31 -34.94 22.59
N THR A 507 -8.59 -34.22 21.72
CA THR A 507 -7.41 -34.73 21.03
C THR A 507 -6.10 -34.47 21.78
N GLU A 508 -6.17 -33.81 22.95
CA GLU A 508 -5.00 -33.58 23.79
C GLU A 508 -4.44 -34.89 24.36
N SER A 509 -3.12 -34.93 24.57
CA SER A 509 -2.44 -36.09 25.15
C SER A 509 -1.75 -35.71 26.46
N PRO A 510 -2.12 -36.31 27.61
CA PRO A 510 -3.25 -37.23 27.80
C PRO A 510 -4.61 -36.48 27.82
N PRO A 511 -5.69 -37.09 27.29
CA PRO A 511 -6.98 -36.42 27.23
C PRO A 511 -7.56 -36.27 28.64
N THR A 512 -7.79 -35.03 29.07
CA THR A 512 -8.50 -34.78 30.33
C THR A 512 -10.01 -34.90 30.17
N ILE A 513 -10.52 -34.50 29.01
CA ILE A 513 -11.93 -34.57 28.62
C ILE A 513 -12.13 -35.86 27.84
N THR A 514 -13.18 -36.63 28.15
CA THR A 514 -13.49 -37.89 27.47
C THR A 514 -14.75 -37.84 26.64
N LYS A 515 -15.63 -36.88 26.90
CA LYS A 515 -16.89 -36.73 26.18
C LYS A 515 -17.34 -35.28 26.12
N VAL A 516 -17.83 -34.87 24.95
CA VAL A 516 -18.47 -33.57 24.73
C VAL A 516 -19.72 -33.78 23.88
N GLN A 517 -20.89 -33.45 24.42
CA GLN A 517 -22.16 -33.58 23.71
C GLN A 517 -23.06 -32.37 23.94
N ASN A 518 -23.66 -31.88 22.86
CA ASN A 518 -24.64 -30.81 22.87
C ASN A 518 -26.05 -31.39 22.79
N ASN A 519 -26.97 -30.93 23.65
CA ASN A 519 -28.38 -31.34 23.67
C ASN A 519 -28.59 -32.88 23.70
N CYS A 520 -27.70 -33.63 24.38
CA CYS A 520 -27.83 -35.08 24.50
C CYS A 520 -29.07 -35.48 25.30
N THR A 521 -29.60 -36.69 25.12
CA THR A 521 -30.75 -37.15 25.89
C THR A 521 -30.28 -38.00 27.08
N ILE A 522 -30.65 -37.58 28.29
CA ILE A 522 -30.41 -38.31 29.53
C ILE A 522 -31.76 -38.70 30.12
N THR A 523 -31.96 -40.00 30.35
CA THR A 523 -33.18 -40.52 30.96
C THR A 523 -33.05 -40.47 32.48
N THR A 524 -33.93 -39.69 33.12
CA THR A 524 -34.00 -39.50 34.58
C THR A 524 -35.23 -40.21 35.15
N SER A 525 -35.36 -40.24 36.47
CA SER A 525 -36.57 -40.76 37.13
C SER A 525 -37.84 -39.98 36.75
N LYS A 526 -37.68 -38.71 36.34
CA LYS A 526 -38.74 -37.81 35.88
C LYS A 526 -38.85 -37.72 34.35
N GLY A 527 -38.25 -38.66 33.62
CA GLY A 527 -38.28 -38.77 32.17
C GLY A 527 -37.04 -38.17 31.47
N ASN A 528 -37.16 -37.93 30.17
CA ASN A 528 -36.02 -37.49 29.37
C ASN A 528 -35.69 -36.01 29.62
N ARG A 529 -34.41 -35.71 29.85
CA ARG A 529 -33.86 -34.35 29.98
C ARG A 529 -32.72 -34.16 28.99
N ARG A 530 -32.48 -32.90 28.64
CA ARG A 530 -31.45 -32.51 27.68
C ARG A 530 -30.63 -31.36 28.26
N PRO A 531 -29.39 -31.60 28.68
CA PRO A 531 -28.47 -30.53 29.04
C PRO A 531 -28.04 -29.77 27.78
N ASP A 532 -27.78 -28.47 27.89
CA ASP A 532 -27.35 -27.67 26.73
C ASP A 532 -25.97 -28.18 26.24
N ILE A 533 -24.93 -28.14 27.08
CA ILE A 533 -23.60 -28.74 26.79
C ILE A 533 -23.17 -29.64 27.94
N PHE A 534 -22.95 -30.92 27.65
CA PHE A 534 -22.52 -31.93 28.60
C PHE A 534 -21.06 -32.34 28.35
N LEU A 535 -20.23 -32.24 29.38
CA LEU A 535 -18.84 -32.68 29.37
C LEU A 535 -18.62 -33.82 30.36
N GLU A 536 -17.83 -34.82 29.98
CA GLU A 536 -17.28 -35.82 30.88
C GLU A 536 -15.77 -35.67 30.95
N ILE A 537 -15.21 -35.67 32.15
CA ILE A 537 -13.76 -35.60 32.38
C ILE A 537 -13.30 -36.73 33.30
N HIS A 538 -12.01 -37.08 33.22
CA HIS A 538 -11.39 -38.01 34.17
C HIS A 538 -11.42 -37.45 35.61
N GLY A 539 -11.82 -38.27 36.56
CA GLY A 539 -11.81 -37.99 38.00
C GLY A 539 -10.41 -38.08 38.61
N ASN A 540 -10.32 -37.81 39.92
CA ASN A 540 -9.06 -37.79 40.68
C ASN A 540 -8.72 -39.13 41.36
N LEU A 541 -9.61 -40.13 41.30
CA LEU A 541 -9.46 -41.42 41.99
C LEU A 541 -9.08 -42.60 41.07
N GLY A 542 -8.90 -42.38 39.76
CA GLY A 542 -8.63 -43.44 38.79
C GLY A 542 -9.28 -43.18 37.43
N ALA A 543 -8.96 -44.00 36.42
CA ALA A 543 -9.49 -43.87 35.06
C ALA A 543 -11.00 -44.18 34.97
N GLU A 544 -11.51 -44.95 35.92
CA GLU A 544 -12.89 -45.39 36.08
C GLU A 544 -13.80 -44.34 36.72
N TYR A 545 -13.24 -43.38 37.45
CA TYR A 545 -14.04 -42.32 38.05
C TYR A 545 -14.20 -41.18 37.06
N ARG A 546 -15.46 -40.82 36.76
CA ARG A 546 -15.81 -39.72 35.85
C ARG A 546 -16.40 -38.54 36.61
N ARG A 547 -16.27 -37.36 36.04
CA ARG A 547 -16.93 -36.13 36.48
C ARG A 547 -17.76 -35.58 35.33
N ASN A 548 -19.03 -35.31 35.60
CA ASN A 548 -19.97 -34.79 34.61
C ASN A 548 -20.21 -33.31 34.85
N LEU A 549 -20.05 -32.48 33.83
CA LEU A 549 -20.29 -31.05 33.90
C LEU A 549 -21.38 -30.69 32.90
N GLU A 550 -22.25 -29.77 33.27
CA GLU A 550 -23.19 -29.14 32.37
C GLU A 550 -22.90 -27.64 32.27
N PHE A 551 -22.79 -27.13 31.04
CA PHE A 551 -22.85 -25.70 30.78
C PHE A 551 -24.24 -25.34 30.30
N GLN A 552 -24.99 -24.60 31.11
CA GLN A 552 -26.33 -24.12 30.80
C GLN A 552 -26.24 -22.74 30.11
N VAL A 553 -26.55 -22.69 28.83
CA VAL A 553 -26.34 -21.55 27.94
C VAL A 553 -27.67 -20.86 27.62
N LYS A 554 -27.82 -19.60 28.01
CA LYS A 554 -29.00 -18.79 27.68
C LYS A 554 -28.56 -17.38 27.28
N VAL A 555 -28.44 -17.17 25.96
CA VAL A 555 -27.97 -15.92 25.37
C VAL A 555 -29.16 -15.10 24.90
N TYR A 556 -29.60 -14.20 25.78
CA TYR A 556 -30.82 -13.42 25.67
C TYR A 556 -30.47 -11.93 25.48
N ALA A 557 -31.37 -11.18 24.83
CA ALA A 557 -31.26 -9.72 24.73
C ALA A 557 -31.30 -9.05 26.12
N ASP A 558 -30.68 -7.87 26.26
CA ASP A 558 -30.48 -7.16 27.54
C ASP A 558 -31.76 -6.95 28.36
N ASN A 559 -32.92 -6.84 27.70
CA ASN A 559 -34.21 -6.62 28.36
C ASN A 559 -34.98 -7.90 28.71
N SER A 560 -34.47 -9.07 28.33
CA SER A 560 -35.14 -10.36 28.52
C SER A 560 -34.66 -11.07 29.78
N SER A 561 -35.57 -11.77 30.46
CA SER A 561 -35.28 -12.60 31.64
C SER A 561 -35.61 -14.07 31.36
N ILE A 562 -34.92 -14.97 32.05
CA ILE A 562 -35.01 -16.41 31.84
C ILE A 562 -35.95 -17.02 32.87
N SER A 563 -37.01 -17.70 32.40
CA SER A 563 -37.96 -18.40 33.26
C SER A 563 -37.43 -19.75 33.75
N LEU A 564 -37.91 -20.22 34.91
CA LEU A 564 -37.55 -21.53 35.48
C LEU A 564 -37.67 -22.68 34.47
N ARG A 565 -38.76 -22.75 33.71
CA ARG A 565 -38.99 -23.78 32.66
C ARG A 565 -37.84 -23.90 31.64
N LYS A 566 -37.04 -22.84 31.44
CA LYS A 566 -35.92 -22.84 30.48
C LYS A 566 -34.61 -23.42 31.05
N ILE A 567 -34.55 -23.68 32.36
CA ILE A 567 -33.38 -24.24 33.05
C ILE A 567 -33.74 -25.45 33.91
N GLU A 568 -35.03 -25.78 34.04
CA GLU A 568 -35.56 -26.86 34.88
C GLU A 568 -34.90 -28.21 34.62
N SER A 569 -34.70 -28.58 33.35
CA SER A 569 -34.00 -29.81 32.97
C SER A 569 -32.61 -29.94 33.61
N SER A 570 -31.83 -28.87 33.59
CA SER A 570 -30.47 -28.83 34.14
C SER A 570 -30.47 -28.93 35.65
N LEU A 571 -31.45 -28.28 36.30
CA LEU A 571 -31.60 -28.35 37.76
C LEU A 571 -31.98 -29.76 38.19
N GLU A 572 -32.86 -30.44 37.45
CA GLU A 572 -33.24 -31.83 37.75
C GLU A 572 -32.09 -32.82 37.51
N LEU A 573 -31.35 -32.66 36.42
CA LEU A 573 -30.14 -33.46 36.17
C LEU A 573 -29.10 -33.28 37.29
N PHE A 574 -28.96 -32.06 37.79
CA PHE A 574 -28.09 -31.76 38.91
C PHE A 574 -28.62 -32.34 40.22
N GLU A 575 -29.91 -32.25 40.52
CA GLU A 575 -30.53 -32.80 41.74
C GLU A 575 -30.44 -34.35 41.78
N GLU A 576 -30.62 -35.02 40.64
CA GLU A 576 -30.54 -36.48 40.50
C GLU A 576 -29.09 -36.99 40.33
N ASN A 577 -28.08 -36.14 40.53
CA ASN A 577 -26.65 -36.46 40.46
C ASN A 577 -26.14 -36.94 39.08
N TYR A 578 -26.82 -36.61 37.99
CA TYR A 578 -26.29 -36.82 36.65
C TYR A 578 -25.17 -35.83 36.29
N THR A 579 -25.17 -34.65 36.91
CA THR A 579 -24.13 -33.61 36.75
C THR A 579 -23.50 -33.24 38.09
N ASP A 580 -22.16 -33.26 38.15
CA ASP A 580 -21.37 -32.88 39.33
C ASP A 580 -21.25 -31.38 39.50
N LEU A 581 -21.15 -30.66 38.37
CA LEU A 581 -21.03 -29.20 38.26
C LEU A 581 -22.06 -28.68 37.25
N LEU A 582 -22.79 -27.62 37.61
CA LEU A 582 -23.64 -26.85 36.72
C LEU A 582 -23.07 -25.44 36.55
N TYR A 583 -22.67 -25.09 35.33
CA TYR A 583 -22.07 -23.80 34.98
C TYR A 583 -23.03 -22.99 34.11
N PHE A 584 -23.50 -21.85 34.60
CA PHE A 584 -24.40 -20.99 33.84
C PHE A 584 -23.62 -20.00 32.97
N ILE A 585 -23.98 -19.93 31.70
CA ILE A 585 -23.58 -18.90 30.74
C ILE A 585 -24.86 -18.15 30.35
N ILE A 586 -25.14 -17.06 31.07
CA ILE A 586 -26.37 -16.29 30.91
C ILE A 586 -26.04 -14.85 30.49
N THR A 587 -26.78 -14.34 29.50
CA THR A 587 -26.86 -12.90 29.19
C THR A 587 -28.28 -12.38 29.42
N GLY A 588 -28.51 -11.07 29.27
CA GLY A 588 -29.80 -10.44 29.55
C GLY A 588 -29.95 -9.99 31.00
N LYS A 589 -31.19 -9.86 31.49
CA LYS A 589 -31.49 -9.47 32.89
C LYS A 589 -31.24 -10.59 33.91
N GLY A 590 -30.80 -11.77 33.46
CA GLY A 590 -30.62 -12.94 34.31
C GLY A 590 -31.90 -13.74 34.53
N LEU A 591 -31.96 -14.47 35.65
CA LEU A 591 -33.06 -15.36 36.00
C LEU A 591 -34.26 -14.58 36.56
N LYS A 592 -35.48 -15.05 36.26
CA LYS A 592 -36.70 -14.57 36.95
C LYS A 592 -36.68 -15.00 38.41
N SER A 593 -37.42 -14.29 39.27
CA SER A 593 -37.42 -14.49 40.73
C SER A 593 -37.62 -15.95 41.16
N ASN A 594 -38.56 -16.68 40.57
CA ASN A 594 -38.80 -18.08 40.89
C ASN A 594 -37.64 -19.02 40.50
N ALA A 595 -37.00 -18.76 39.36
CA ALA A 595 -35.80 -19.47 38.93
C ALA A 595 -34.61 -19.15 39.84
N GLU A 596 -34.45 -17.87 40.19
CA GLU A 596 -33.40 -17.42 41.11
C GLU A 596 -33.52 -18.06 42.49
N SER A 597 -34.74 -18.12 43.05
CA SER A 597 -34.99 -18.79 44.34
C SER A 597 -34.60 -20.27 44.30
N LYS A 598 -35.01 -21.00 43.26
CA LYS A 598 -34.71 -22.44 43.13
C LYS A 598 -33.21 -22.70 42.96
N VAL A 599 -32.51 -21.85 42.20
CA VAL A 599 -31.06 -21.96 42.02
C VAL A 599 -30.31 -21.67 43.33
N ARG A 600 -30.71 -20.63 44.08
CA ARG A 600 -30.11 -20.30 45.38
C ARG A 600 -30.29 -21.40 46.43
N GLU A 601 -31.44 -22.07 46.43
CA GLU A 601 -31.69 -23.24 47.26
C GLU A 601 -30.64 -24.33 47.00
N LEU A 602 -30.40 -24.65 45.72
CA LEU A 602 -29.41 -25.65 45.32
C LEU A 602 -27.97 -25.20 45.58
N GLU A 603 -27.65 -23.93 45.38
CA GLU A 603 -26.34 -23.35 45.74
C GLU A 603 -26.05 -23.50 47.24
N SER A 604 -27.05 -23.24 48.09
CA SER A 604 -26.93 -23.40 49.53
C SER A 604 -26.75 -24.87 49.93
N LYS A 605 -27.42 -25.79 49.23
CA LYS A 605 -27.33 -27.23 49.50
C LYS A 605 -26.02 -27.86 48.99
N TYR A 606 -25.48 -27.32 47.89
CA TYR A 606 -24.33 -27.85 47.18
C TYR A 606 -23.31 -26.76 46.85
N PRO A 607 -22.57 -26.25 47.86
CA PRO A 607 -21.63 -25.15 47.65
C PRO A 607 -20.54 -25.51 46.64
N ASN A 608 -20.10 -24.52 45.85
CA ASN A 608 -19.07 -24.61 44.82
C ASN A 608 -19.39 -25.52 43.61
N ARG A 609 -20.63 -26.04 43.49
CA ARG A 609 -21.04 -26.89 42.38
C ARG A 609 -21.93 -26.22 41.34
N ILE A 610 -22.55 -25.10 41.70
CA ILE A 610 -23.27 -24.25 40.77
C ILE A 610 -22.45 -22.97 40.60
N ARG A 611 -22.07 -22.65 39.36
CA ARG A 611 -21.29 -21.45 39.03
C ARG A 611 -22.10 -20.55 38.12
N ARG A 612 -22.24 -19.27 38.49
CA ARG A 612 -23.05 -18.28 37.75
C ARG A 612 -22.29 -16.97 37.56
N PRO A 613 -21.23 -16.96 36.73
CA PRO A 613 -20.46 -15.74 36.49
C PRO A 613 -21.34 -14.64 35.87
N VAL A 614 -21.10 -13.40 36.29
CA VAL A 614 -21.60 -12.23 35.56
C VAL A 614 -20.61 -11.93 34.44
N LEU A 615 -21.05 -12.09 33.19
CA LEU A 615 -20.19 -11.93 32.03
C LEU A 615 -19.98 -10.44 31.71
N ASN A 616 -18.73 -10.02 31.61
CA ASN A 616 -18.37 -8.70 31.11
C ASN A 616 -18.51 -8.63 29.57
N GLU A 617 -18.39 -7.42 29.00
CA GLU A 617 -18.57 -7.22 27.56
C GLU A 617 -17.55 -7.97 26.69
N ASP A 618 -16.30 -8.11 27.14
CA ASP A 618 -15.30 -8.88 26.37
C ASP A 618 -15.62 -10.37 26.36
N GLN A 619 -16.09 -10.92 27.48
CA GLN A 619 -16.57 -12.30 27.56
C GLN A 619 -17.77 -12.55 26.66
N LYS A 620 -18.74 -11.62 26.63
CA LYS A 620 -19.87 -11.67 25.69
C LYS A 620 -19.38 -11.62 24.23
N ASN A 621 -18.42 -10.74 23.91
CA ASN A 621 -17.85 -10.66 22.56
C ASN A 621 -17.19 -11.98 22.14
N ARG A 622 -16.51 -12.70 23.06
CA ARG A 622 -15.94 -14.03 22.77
C ARG A 622 -17.00 -15.10 22.54
N LEU A 623 -18.14 -15.05 23.25
CA LEU A 623 -19.28 -15.91 22.96
C LEU A 623 -19.86 -15.63 21.57
N TYR A 624 -20.00 -14.36 21.21
CA TYR A 624 -20.51 -13.97 19.88
C TYR A 624 -19.55 -14.38 18.77
N LEU A 625 -18.24 -14.27 19.00
CA LEU A 625 -17.24 -14.80 18.07
C LEU A 625 -17.35 -16.31 17.93
N LEU A 626 -17.50 -17.08 19.01
CA LEU A 626 -17.69 -18.55 18.91
C LEU A 626 -18.92 -18.91 18.08
N ALA A 627 -20.02 -18.20 18.28
CA ALA A 627 -21.25 -18.40 17.51
C ALA A 627 -21.06 -18.13 16.01
N LEU A 628 -20.25 -17.14 15.65
CA LEU A 628 -20.01 -16.71 14.27
C LEU A 628 -18.68 -17.24 13.70
N TYR A 629 -17.96 -18.09 14.43
CA TYR A 629 -16.58 -18.49 14.09
C TYR A 629 -16.52 -19.14 12.72
N GLN A 630 -17.40 -20.11 12.46
CA GLN A 630 -17.42 -20.83 11.19
C GLN A 630 -17.65 -19.89 10.01
N GLU A 631 -18.51 -18.88 10.16
CA GLU A 631 -18.73 -17.91 9.11
C GLU A 631 -17.49 -17.06 8.86
N ILE A 632 -16.83 -16.58 9.92
CA ILE A 632 -15.69 -15.65 9.83
C ILE A 632 -14.42 -16.36 9.35
N ALA A 633 -14.15 -17.55 9.89
CA ALA A 633 -12.94 -18.32 9.65
C ALA A 633 -13.04 -19.28 8.45
N ASP A 634 -14.24 -19.46 7.89
CA ASP A 634 -14.54 -20.43 6.81
C ASP A 634 -14.18 -21.88 7.16
N THR A 635 -14.06 -22.18 8.46
CA THR A 635 -13.75 -23.51 8.99
C THR A 635 -14.37 -23.70 10.37
N ILE A 636 -14.65 -24.95 10.73
CA ILE A 636 -15.16 -25.31 12.04
C ILE A 636 -13.98 -25.52 12.99
N LEU A 637 -14.06 -24.98 14.21
CA LEU A 637 -13.12 -25.28 15.28
C LEU A 637 -13.04 -26.80 15.51
N GLY A 638 -11.85 -27.36 15.35
CA GLY A 638 -11.56 -28.80 15.51
C GLY A 638 -11.17 -29.51 14.21
N ASN A 639 -11.18 -28.81 13.07
CA ASN A 639 -10.71 -29.36 11.79
C ASN A 639 -9.17 -29.42 11.71
N ASN A 640 -8.44 -28.49 12.36
CA ASN A 640 -6.98 -28.50 12.44
C ASN A 640 -6.54 -28.66 13.92
N PRO A 641 -6.23 -29.89 14.38
CA PRO A 641 -6.07 -30.17 15.80
C PRO A 641 -5.03 -29.32 16.52
N GLN A 642 -3.89 -29.00 15.90
CA GLN A 642 -2.81 -28.30 16.60
C GLN A 642 -3.11 -26.80 16.80
N GLU A 643 -3.63 -26.11 15.79
CA GLU A 643 -3.93 -24.68 15.85
C GLU A 643 -5.25 -24.41 16.58
N ASP A 644 -6.27 -25.24 16.34
CA ASP A 644 -7.61 -25.04 16.91
C ASP A 644 -7.65 -25.28 18.42
N ILE A 645 -6.76 -26.13 18.98
CA ILE A 645 -6.62 -26.28 20.43
C ILE A 645 -6.21 -24.95 21.07
N LEU A 646 -5.22 -24.25 20.50
CA LEU A 646 -4.75 -22.99 21.06
C LEU A 646 -5.85 -21.93 21.01
N ILE A 647 -6.55 -21.83 19.88
CA ILE A 647 -7.68 -20.90 19.71
C ILE A 647 -8.79 -21.23 20.72
N ALA A 648 -9.20 -22.51 20.82
CA ALA A 648 -10.22 -22.96 21.74
C ALA A 648 -9.87 -22.64 23.19
N LYS A 649 -8.63 -22.91 23.62
CA LYS A 649 -8.16 -22.58 24.98
C LYS A 649 -8.22 -21.09 25.25
N VAL A 650 -7.79 -20.26 24.30
CA VAL A 650 -7.84 -18.80 24.45
C VAL A 650 -9.29 -18.35 24.62
N LEU A 651 -10.19 -18.76 23.73
CA LEU A 651 -11.60 -18.34 23.77
C LEU A 651 -12.29 -18.82 25.05
N LEU A 652 -12.14 -20.10 25.40
CA LEU A 652 -12.72 -20.67 26.62
C LEU A 652 -12.13 -20.02 27.87
N LYS A 653 -10.82 -19.73 27.92
CA LYS A 653 -10.17 -19.05 29.07
C LYS A 653 -10.83 -17.71 29.34
N PHE A 654 -11.07 -16.91 28.30
CA PHE A 654 -11.76 -15.63 28.45
C PHE A 654 -13.20 -15.82 28.95
N ILE A 655 -13.96 -16.74 28.36
CA ILE A 655 -15.36 -17.01 28.71
C ILE A 655 -15.50 -17.50 30.16
N ILE A 656 -14.64 -18.42 30.59
CA ILE A 656 -14.65 -18.96 31.96
C ILE A 656 -14.04 -17.96 32.95
N GLY A 657 -13.15 -17.07 32.49
CA GLY A 657 -12.46 -16.08 33.32
C GLY A 657 -11.19 -16.61 33.99
N GLN A 658 -10.75 -17.83 33.64
CA GLN A 658 -9.52 -18.44 34.15
C GLN A 658 -8.97 -19.50 33.18
N PRO A 659 -7.70 -19.93 33.30
CA PRO A 659 -7.14 -21.00 32.48
C PRO A 659 -7.96 -22.29 32.54
N ILE A 660 -8.07 -22.99 31.41
CA ILE A 660 -8.92 -24.19 31.29
C ILE A 660 -8.39 -25.32 32.14
N GLU A 661 -7.08 -25.47 32.21
CA GLU A 661 -6.40 -26.47 33.03
C GLU A 661 -6.71 -26.26 34.52
N SER A 662 -6.70 -25.01 34.98
CA SER A 662 -7.06 -24.64 36.36
C SER A 662 -8.53 -24.95 36.63
N PHE A 663 -9.43 -24.58 35.72
CA PHE A 663 -10.86 -24.88 35.84
C PHE A 663 -11.13 -26.39 35.93
N LEU A 664 -10.56 -27.19 35.03
CA LEU A 664 -10.75 -28.65 35.02
C LEU A 664 -10.17 -29.28 36.29
N LEU A 665 -9.03 -28.79 36.79
CA LEU A 665 -8.42 -29.29 38.02
C LEU A 665 -9.28 -29.01 39.26
N GLU A 666 -9.91 -27.84 39.34
CA GLU A 666 -10.88 -27.52 40.40
C GLU A 666 -12.07 -28.48 40.39
N VAL A 667 -12.59 -28.79 39.20
CA VAL A 667 -13.72 -29.73 39.05
C VAL A 667 -13.32 -31.14 39.48
N LYS A 668 -12.12 -31.59 39.10
CA LYS A 668 -11.58 -32.88 39.56
C LYS A 668 -11.46 -32.96 41.09
N ARG A 669 -11.20 -31.84 41.75
CA ARG A 669 -11.04 -31.74 43.22
C ARG A 669 -12.36 -31.61 43.98
N LEU A 670 -13.49 -31.46 43.30
CA LEU A 670 -14.79 -31.46 43.98
C LEU A 670 -14.97 -32.80 44.73
N PRO A 671 -15.50 -32.77 45.97
CA PRO A 671 -15.78 -34.01 46.70
C PRO A 671 -16.73 -34.90 45.89
N TYR A 672 -16.79 -36.21 46.11
CA TYR A 672 -17.87 -37.01 45.52
C TYR A 672 -19.16 -36.73 46.29
N ARG A 673 -20.30 -36.58 45.60
CA ARG A 673 -21.60 -36.55 46.28
C ARG A 673 -21.82 -37.97 46.81
N ARG A 674 -21.93 -38.12 48.13
CA ARG A 674 -22.12 -39.45 48.75
C ARG A 674 -23.25 -40.17 48.03
N VAL A 675 -22.93 -41.30 47.40
CA VAL A 675 -23.90 -42.37 47.24
C VAL A 675 -24.07 -42.93 48.65
N GLU A 676 -25.28 -42.93 49.18
CA GLU A 676 -25.61 -43.86 50.27
C GLU A 676 -25.41 -45.26 49.70
N LEU A 677 -24.20 -45.79 49.86
CA LEU A 677 -23.92 -47.21 49.67
C LEU A 677 -24.63 -47.93 50.79
N ASP A 678 -25.83 -48.40 50.47
CA ASP A 678 -26.51 -49.44 51.21
C ASP A 678 -25.54 -50.61 51.44
N GLN A 679 -25.65 -51.22 52.61
CA GLN A 679 -24.66 -52.11 53.19
C GLN A 679 -24.24 -53.25 52.25
N ALA A 680 -22.98 -53.24 51.82
CA ALA A 680 -22.31 -54.43 51.29
C ALA A 680 -21.63 -55.18 52.46
N PRO A 681 -21.88 -56.49 52.66
CA PRO A 681 -21.29 -57.24 53.76
C PRO A 681 -19.77 -57.33 53.59
N THR A 682 -19.08 -57.20 54.72
CA THR A 682 -17.64 -57.30 54.87
C THR A 682 -17.15 -58.65 54.32
N PRO A 683 -16.28 -58.72 53.29
CA PRO A 683 -15.64 -59.97 52.93
C PRO A 683 -14.61 -60.35 54.01
N THR A 684 -14.73 -61.58 54.48
CA THR A 684 -13.84 -62.28 55.40
C THR A 684 -12.38 -62.21 54.91
N PRO A 685 -11.37 -62.02 55.80
CA PRO A 685 -9.98 -61.98 55.38
C PRO A 685 -9.51 -63.34 54.85
N THR A 686 -9.19 -63.41 53.56
CA THR A 686 -8.52 -64.56 52.94
C THR A 686 -7.02 -64.49 53.25
N PRO A 687 -6.36 -65.60 53.64
CA PRO A 687 -4.96 -65.59 54.05
C PRO A 687 -4.01 -65.17 52.92
N THR A 688 -3.01 -64.38 53.32
CA THR A 688 -1.91 -63.83 52.53
C THR A 688 -1.09 -64.95 51.86
N PRO A 689 -0.94 -64.98 50.52
CA PRO A 689 0.11 -65.78 49.90
C PRO A 689 1.47 -65.09 50.05
N THR A 690 2.43 -65.89 50.49
CA THR A 690 3.87 -65.65 50.67
C THR A 690 4.53 -65.04 49.41
N PRO A 691 5.50 -64.12 49.55
CA PRO A 691 6.20 -63.51 48.41
C PRO A 691 7.06 -64.54 47.66
N THR A 692 6.83 -64.67 46.36
CA THR A 692 7.72 -65.35 45.41
C THR A 692 8.90 -64.42 45.08
N PRO A 693 10.16 -64.92 45.09
CA PRO A 693 11.33 -64.10 44.81
C PRO A 693 11.37 -63.62 43.36
N THR A 694 11.61 -62.31 43.20
CA THR A 694 11.94 -61.62 41.96
C THR A 694 13.19 -62.20 41.28
N PRO A 695 13.18 -62.54 39.99
CA PRO A 695 14.40 -62.80 39.24
C PRO A 695 15.21 -61.52 39.06
N THR A 696 16.50 -61.65 39.34
CA THR A 696 17.59 -60.67 39.26
C THR A 696 17.78 -60.16 37.82
N PRO A 697 18.12 -58.87 37.62
CA PRO A 697 18.42 -58.32 36.29
C PRO A 697 19.71 -58.92 35.72
N THR A 698 19.62 -59.41 34.49
CA THR A 698 20.75 -59.87 33.68
C THR A 698 21.59 -58.67 33.21
N PRO A 699 22.93 -58.68 33.37
CA PRO A 699 23.79 -57.58 32.95
C PRO A 699 23.90 -57.48 31.42
N THR A 700 23.79 -56.25 30.93
CA THR A 700 24.08 -55.78 29.58
C THR A 700 25.52 -56.11 29.14
N PRO A 701 25.73 -56.74 27.97
CA PRO A 701 27.07 -56.86 27.39
C PRO A 701 27.51 -55.54 26.74
N THR A 702 28.73 -55.14 27.09
CA THR A 702 29.55 -54.06 26.52
C THR A 702 29.87 -54.26 25.04
N PRO A 703 29.95 -53.19 24.23
CA PRO A 703 30.34 -53.26 22.83
C PRO A 703 31.86 -53.46 22.65
N THR A 704 32.23 -54.46 21.85
CA THR A 704 33.59 -54.63 21.31
C THR A 704 33.70 -53.94 19.95
N PRO A 705 34.76 -53.17 19.69
CA PRO A 705 35.06 -52.67 18.35
C PRO A 705 35.83 -53.71 17.53
N THR A 706 35.50 -53.85 16.25
CA THR A 706 36.37 -54.53 15.28
C THR A 706 36.33 -53.80 13.92
N PRO A 707 37.51 -53.54 13.30
CA PRO A 707 37.63 -52.77 12.07
C PRO A 707 37.43 -53.58 10.76
N THR A 708 37.09 -52.81 9.71
CA THR A 708 37.20 -52.97 8.23
C THR A 708 37.83 -54.23 7.62
N PRO A 709 37.30 -54.70 6.45
CA PRO A 709 37.87 -54.30 5.15
C PRO A 709 36.86 -54.03 4.00
N ILE A 710 37.32 -53.21 3.04
CA ILE A 710 36.77 -52.88 1.71
C ILE A 710 37.21 -53.97 0.71
N PRO A 711 36.31 -54.52 -0.15
CA PRO A 711 36.32 -54.26 -1.62
C PRO A 711 34.88 -54.40 -2.22
N THR A 712 34.48 -54.07 -3.45
CA THR A 712 35.00 -53.56 -4.74
C THR A 712 33.74 -53.16 -5.54
N PRO A 713 33.71 -52.09 -6.36
CA PRO A 713 32.53 -51.75 -7.17
C PRO A 713 32.41 -52.64 -8.42
N THR A 714 31.19 -53.14 -8.65
CA THR A 714 30.74 -53.83 -9.86
C THR A 714 30.58 -52.83 -11.02
N PRO A 715 30.99 -53.15 -12.26
CA PRO A 715 30.75 -52.29 -13.41
C PRO A 715 29.27 -52.30 -13.80
N ILE A 716 28.67 -51.12 -13.93
CA ILE A 716 27.32 -50.92 -14.48
C ILE A 716 27.45 -50.75 -16.01
N PRO A 717 26.59 -51.40 -16.81
CA PRO A 717 26.62 -51.32 -18.27
C PRO A 717 26.25 -49.92 -18.79
N THR A 718 26.95 -49.55 -19.86
CA THR A 718 26.79 -48.35 -20.68
C THR A 718 25.39 -48.28 -21.32
N PRO A 719 24.60 -47.22 -21.11
CA PRO A 719 23.45 -46.92 -21.95
C PRO A 719 23.87 -46.22 -23.26
N THR A 720 23.19 -46.65 -24.30
CA THR A 720 23.20 -46.23 -25.72
C THR A 720 23.02 -44.71 -25.89
N PRO A 721 23.71 -44.04 -26.83
CA PRO A 721 23.54 -42.62 -27.07
C PRO A 721 22.12 -42.29 -27.56
N THR A 722 21.47 -41.39 -26.85
CA THR A 722 20.20 -40.74 -27.21
C THR A 722 20.50 -39.66 -28.27
N PRO A 723 19.64 -39.47 -29.29
CA PRO A 723 19.86 -38.46 -30.34
C PRO A 723 20.02 -37.05 -29.75
N THR A 724 21.03 -36.35 -30.24
CA THR A 724 21.42 -35.00 -29.86
C THR A 724 20.24 -34.04 -30.01
N PRO A 725 19.80 -33.34 -28.95
CA PRO A 725 18.89 -32.22 -29.10
C PRO A 725 19.59 -31.13 -29.93
N THR A 726 18.84 -30.58 -30.88
CA THR A 726 19.20 -29.41 -31.67
C THR A 726 19.70 -28.31 -30.74
N PRO A 727 20.83 -27.63 -31.03
CA PRO A 727 21.39 -26.65 -30.10
C PRO A 727 20.37 -25.55 -29.85
N THR A 728 19.92 -25.47 -28.60
CA THR A 728 19.28 -24.29 -28.03
C THR A 728 20.26 -23.13 -28.26
N PRO A 729 19.85 -22.01 -28.88
CA PRO A 729 20.74 -20.87 -29.06
C PRO A 729 21.32 -20.47 -27.70
N ASN A 730 22.64 -20.33 -27.64
CA ASN A 730 23.41 -20.13 -26.43
C ASN A 730 23.21 -18.68 -25.93
N TRP A 731 22.09 -18.40 -25.27
CA TRP A 731 21.80 -17.12 -24.59
C TRP A 731 22.33 -17.09 -23.14
N LEU A 732 22.90 -18.20 -22.65
CA LEU A 732 23.40 -18.37 -21.28
C LEU A 732 24.88 -17.98 -21.10
N GLU A 733 25.65 -17.79 -22.17
CA GLU A 733 27.05 -17.34 -22.06
C GLU A 733 27.21 -15.81 -22.06
N THR A 734 26.18 -15.05 -22.45
CA THR A 734 26.16 -13.57 -22.37
C THR A 734 25.45 -13.06 -21.10
N TYR A 735 25.33 -13.92 -20.08
CA TYR A 735 24.43 -13.76 -18.94
C TYR A 735 25.02 -13.00 -17.75
N SER A 736 26.33 -12.69 -17.74
CA SER A 736 26.96 -11.95 -16.63
C SER A 736 26.73 -10.43 -16.69
N GLU A 737 26.58 -9.85 -17.87
CA GLU A 737 26.35 -8.40 -18.02
C GLU A 737 24.86 -8.02 -17.91
N PHE A 738 23.95 -8.87 -18.40
CA PHE A 738 22.50 -8.62 -18.36
C PHE A 738 21.85 -8.80 -16.98
N ASN A 739 22.40 -9.66 -16.12
CA ASN A 739 21.85 -9.86 -14.77
C ASN A 739 21.89 -8.58 -13.92
N THR A 740 22.84 -7.70 -14.19
CA THR A 740 22.98 -6.41 -13.49
C THR A 740 21.89 -5.40 -13.90
N PHE A 741 21.27 -5.53 -15.08
CA PHE A 741 20.32 -4.56 -15.66
C PHE A 741 18.97 -5.19 -16.07
N LYS A 742 18.64 -6.35 -15.50
CA LYS A 742 17.49 -7.18 -15.86
C LYS A 742 16.14 -6.45 -15.70
N ASN A 743 16.04 -5.60 -14.69
CA ASN A 743 14.82 -4.86 -14.37
C ASN A 743 14.58 -3.72 -15.35
N GLU A 744 15.65 -3.06 -15.78
CA GLU A 744 15.65 -1.91 -16.67
C GLU A 744 15.37 -2.34 -18.11
N VAL A 745 15.95 -3.46 -18.55
CA VAL A 745 15.64 -4.08 -19.84
C VAL A 745 14.19 -4.60 -19.87
N SER A 746 13.69 -5.13 -18.75
CA SER A 746 12.28 -5.51 -18.62
C SER A 746 11.34 -4.29 -18.69
N ALA A 747 11.70 -3.20 -18.04
CA ALA A 747 10.94 -1.95 -18.05
C ALA A 747 10.93 -1.31 -19.45
N LEU A 748 12.06 -1.35 -20.16
CA LEU A 748 12.20 -0.91 -21.55
C LEU A 748 11.22 -1.68 -22.46
N CYS A 749 11.26 -3.01 -22.41
CA CYS A 749 10.39 -3.87 -23.21
C CYS A 749 8.89 -3.69 -22.85
N LEU A 750 8.55 -3.52 -21.57
CA LEU A 750 7.18 -3.24 -21.12
C LEU A 750 6.69 -1.87 -21.62
N TYR A 751 7.53 -0.84 -21.56
CA TYR A 751 7.23 0.49 -22.06
C TYR A 751 6.96 0.48 -23.57
N LEU A 752 7.80 -0.22 -24.36
CA LEU A 752 7.61 -0.37 -25.80
C LEU A 752 6.30 -1.13 -26.11
N LYS A 753 5.97 -2.20 -25.36
CA LYS A 753 4.72 -2.97 -25.55
C LYS A 753 3.45 -2.19 -25.23
N THR A 754 3.43 -1.42 -24.14
CA THR A 754 2.22 -0.68 -23.72
C THR A 754 1.82 0.38 -24.75
N ARG A 755 2.78 1.00 -25.44
CA ARG A 755 2.50 2.03 -26.46
C ARG A 755 2.28 1.51 -27.89
N GLU A 756 2.68 0.27 -28.21
CA GLU A 756 2.28 -0.38 -29.48
C GLU A 756 0.77 -0.66 -29.55
N SER A 757 0.08 -0.74 -28.40
CA SER A 757 -1.36 -1.04 -28.31
C SER A 757 -2.30 0.18 -28.31
N GLY A 758 -1.76 1.41 -28.28
CA GLY A 758 -2.54 2.67 -28.27
C GLY A 758 -2.60 3.35 -29.65
N THR A 759 -3.66 4.10 -29.92
CA THR A 759 -3.93 4.80 -31.20
C THR A 759 -3.00 5.99 -31.53
N TYR A 760 -1.90 6.18 -30.81
CA TYR A 760 -1.00 7.32 -31.01
C TYR A 760 0.39 6.89 -31.50
N ARG A 761 0.65 7.13 -32.81
CA ARG A 761 1.99 7.05 -33.40
C ARG A 761 2.83 8.26 -32.96
N PHE A 762 3.55 8.16 -31.85
CA PHE A 762 4.60 9.11 -31.53
C PHE A 762 5.98 8.55 -31.93
N LYS A 763 6.81 9.40 -32.56
CA LYS A 763 8.20 9.08 -32.91
C LYS A 763 9.01 8.91 -31.62
N PHE A 764 9.79 7.84 -31.54
CA PHE A 764 10.62 7.52 -30.38
C PHE A 764 12.03 8.12 -30.57
N THR A 765 12.67 8.59 -29.50
CA THR A 765 14.13 8.83 -29.47
C THR A 765 14.74 8.13 -28.27
N ILE A 766 16.03 7.80 -28.33
CA ILE A 766 16.79 7.15 -27.24
C ILE A 766 16.63 7.94 -25.93
N THR A 767 16.62 9.26 -26.03
CA THR A 767 16.48 10.22 -24.92
C THR A 767 15.12 10.12 -24.20
N THR A 768 14.03 9.82 -24.91
CA THR A 768 12.69 9.68 -24.31
C THR A 768 12.55 8.42 -23.46
N VAL A 769 13.25 7.35 -23.86
CA VAL A 769 13.22 6.06 -23.17
C VAL A 769 14.11 6.09 -21.93
N GLU A 770 15.26 6.74 -22.03
CA GLU A 770 16.16 7.04 -20.91
C GLU A 770 15.41 7.74 -19.75
N LYS A 771 14.64 8.80 -20.05
CA LYS A 771 13.96 9.60 -19.02
C LYS A 771 12.72 8.92 -18.41
N ASN A 772 11.93 8.19 -19.19
CA ASN A 772 10.65 7.61 -18.73
C ASN A 772 10.76 6.21 -18.12
N VAL A 773 11.87 5.50 -18.34
CA VAL A 773 12.05 4.11 -17.92
C VAL A 773 13.14 3.97 -16.85
N ILE A 774 14.22 4.78 -16.92
CA ILE A 774 15.43 4.60 -16.11
C ILE A 774 15.49 5.54 -14.90
N ILE A 775 15.11 6.83 -15.05
CA ILE A 775 15.16 7.80 -13.94
C ILE A 775 14.36 7.32 -12.70
N PRO A 776 13.19 6.65 -12.84
CA PRO A 776 12.49 6.10 -11.68
C PRO A 776 13.13 4.84 -11.04
N ASN A 777 14.10 4.18 -11.70
CA ASN A 777 14.61 2.85 -11.32
C ASN A 777 16.14 2.74 -11.12
N ALA A 778 16.89 3.84 -11.27
CA ALA A 778 18.32 4.00 -10.92
C ALA A 778 19.27 2.78 -11.10
N ALA A 779 19.99 2.71 -12.24
CA ALA A 779 21.32 2.05 -12.35
C ALA A 779 22.08 2.27 -13.68
N LEU A 780 21.46 2.77 -14.76
CA LEU A 780 22.10 2.88 -16.09
C LEU A 780 22.55 4.32 -16.38
N SER A 781 23.84 4.53 -16.67
CA SER A 781 24.32 5.78 -17.27
C SER A 781 23.85 5.92 -18.72
N LYS A 782 23.80 7.15 -19.26
CA LYS A 782 23.47 7.43 -20.66
C LYS A 782 24.30 6.62 -21.65
N SER A 783 25.59 6.45 -21.38
CA SER A 783 26.50 5.63 -22.18
C SER A 783 26.12 4.16 -22.16
N LEU A 784 25.85 3.60 -20.98
CA LEU A 784 25.54 2.19 -20.80
C LEU A 784 24.14 1.85 -21.34
N PHE A 785 23.17 2.76 -21.24
CA PHE A 785 21.86 2.59 -21.87
C PHE A 785 21.96 2.55 -23.40
N ARG A 786 22.78 3.42 -24.00
CA ARG A 786 23.05 3.39 -25.44
C ARG A 786 23.71 2.08 -25.85
N GLU A 787 24.67 1.57 -25.07
CA GLU A 787 25.27 0.25 -25.29
C GLU A 787 24.22 -0.87 -25.25
N VAL A 788 23.31 -0.85 -24.28
CA VAL A 788 22.21 -1.83 -24.17
C VAL A 788 21.27 -1.76 -25.38
N VAL A 789 20.85 -0.56 -25.80
CA VAL A 789 19.98 -0.38 -26.98
C VAL A 789 20.71 -0.84 -28.26
N HIS A 790 21.98 -0.48 -28.44
CA HIS A 790 22.80 -0.92 -29.56
C HIS A 790 22.98 -2.43 -29.56
N TYR A 791 23.25 -3.05 -28.42
CA TYR A 791 23.34 -4.49 -28.27
C TYR A 791 22.01 -5.15 -28.64
N MET A 792 20.89 -4.64 -28.11
CA MET A 792 19.55 -5.20 -28.39
C MET A 792 19.19 -5.08 -29.86
N HIS A 793 19.56 -3.98 -30.52
CA HIS A 793 19.36 -3.82 -31.96
C HIS A 793 20.26 -4.75 -32.78
N ASN A 794 21.56 -4.83 -32.47
CA ASN A 794 22.53 -5.66 -33.17
C ASN A 794 22.22 -7.16 -33.05
N ASN A 795 21.59 -7.58 -31.94
CA ASN A 795 21.15 -8.95 -31.72
C ASN A 795 19.69 -9.21 -32.15
N ASN A 796 19.11 -8.30 -32.94
CA ASN A 796 17.78 -8.45 -33.54
C ASN A 796 16.63 -8.59 -32.51
N TYR A 797 16.78 -8.06 -31.30
CA TYR A 797 15.70 -7.92 -30.32
C TYR A 797 14.85 -6.67 -30.57
N LEU A 798 15.48 -5.64 -31.16
CA LEU A 798 14.83 -4.40 -31.59
C LEU A 798 15.01 -4.19 -33.09
N GLU A 799 13.94 -3.83 -33.78
CA GLU A 799 13.96 -3.38 -35.17
C GLU A 799 13.89 -1.85 -35.20
N LYS A 800 14.80 -1.21 -35.94
CA LYS A 800 14.78 0.24 -36.12
C LYS A 800 13.77 0.62 -37.21
N ILE A 801 12.76 1.40 -36.85
CA ILE A 801 11.76 1.94 -37.78
C ILE A 801 11.92 3.45 -37.86
N LYS A 802 12.54 3.94 -38.93
CA LYS A 802 12.90 5.35 -39.13
C LYS A 802 13.73 5.89 -37.95
N THR A 803 13.12 6.68 -37.08
CA THR A 803 13.74 7.31 -35.90
C THR A 803 13.50 6.50 -34.61
N SER A 804 12.74 5.40 -34.68
CA SER A 804 12.25 4.63 -33.53
C SER A 804 12.71 3.17 -33.48
N PHE A 805 12.43 2.49 -32.37
CA PHE A 805 12.61 1.05 -32.22
C PHE A 805 11.29 0.35 -31.94
N LYS A 806 11.13 -0.85 -32.52
CA LYS A 806 10.03 -1.78 -32.27
C LYS A 806 10.58 -3.08 -31.70
N LEU A 807 9.82 -3.75 -30.81
CA LEU A 807 10.19 -5.11 -30.41
C LEU A 807 10.01 -6.08 -31.59
N THR A 808 11.04 -6.87 -31.87
CA THR A 808 10.90 -8.02 -32.78
C THR A 808 10.27 -9.20 -32.05
N GLN A 809 9.83 -10.23 -32.78
CA GLN A 809 9.35 -11.47 -32.16
C GLN A 809 10.41 -12.10 -31.23
N THR A 810 11.69 -11.98 -31.58
CA THR A 810 12.83 -12.42 -30.77
C THR A 810 12.93 -11.60 -29.48
N GLY A 811 12.76 -10.27 -29.57
CA GLY A 811 12.68 -9.37 -28.41
C GLY A 811 11.51 -9.69 -27.49
N GLU A 812 10.36 -10.06 -28.04
CA GLU A 812 9.18 -10.43 -27.24
C GLU A 812 9.41 -11.72 -26.45
N ASN A 813 10.01 -12.72 -27.10
CA ASN A 813 10.35 -13.98 -26.46
C ASN A 813 11.35 -13.78 -25.32
N PHE A 814 12.36 -12.93 -25.55
CA PHE A 814 13.32 -12.52 -24.54
C PHE A 814 12.63 -11.81 -23.35
N TYR A 815 11.77 -10.83 -23.60
CA TYR A 815 11.00 -10.16 -22.55
C TYR A 815 10.15 -11.13 -21.73
N ASN A 816 9.45 -12.06 -22.39
CA ASN A 816 8.61 -13.04 -21.71
C ASN A 816 9.44 -14.00 -20.84
N ALA A 817 10.63 -14.39 -21.30
CA ALA A 817 11.57 -15.23 -20.54
C ALA A 817 12.08 -14.51 -19.28
N VAL A 818 12.55 -13.27 -19.43
CA VAL A 818 13.03 -12.43 -18.31
C VAL A 818 11.91 -12.20 -17.27
N LYS A 819 10.69 -11.93 -17.74
CA LYS A 819 9.50 -11.78 -16.88
C LYS A 819 9.20 -13.05 -16.09
N SER A 820 9.29 -14.22 -16.70
CA SER A 820 8.95 -15.50 -16.04
C SER A 820 9.89 -15.87 -14.89
N GLU A 821 11.14 -15.40 -14.92
CA GLU A 821 12.10 -15.61 -13.84
C GLU A 821 11.90 -14.62 -12.66
N ASN A 822 11.44 -13.40 -12.91
CA ASN A 822 11.14 -12.42 -11.85
C ASN A 822 9.92 -12.81 -10.98
N TYR A 823 9.11 -13.80 -11.38
CA TYR A 823 8.03 -14.37 -10.56
C TYR A 823 8.49 -15.57 -9.71
N ARG A 824 9.79 -15.90 -9.70
CA ARG A 824 10.37 -16.96 -8.86
C ARG A 824 11.26 -16.45 -7.72
N CYS A 825 11.39 -15.14 -7.51
CA CYS A 825 12.13 -14.58 -6.38
C CYS A 825 11.17 -13.91 -5.39
#